data_AF-A0A934BW72-F1
#
_entry.id   AF-A0A934BW72-F1
#
_cell.length_a   1.000
_cell.length_b   1.000
_cell.length_c   1.000
_cell.angle_alpha   90.00
_cell.angle_beta   90.00
_cell.angle_gamma   90.00
#
_symmetry.space_group_name_H-M   'P 1'
#
loop_
_entity.id
_entity.type
_entity.pdbx_description
1 polymer ?
#
loop_
_entity_poly.entity_id
_entity_poly.type
_entity_poly.pdbx_seq_one_letter_code
_entity_poly.pdbx_strand_id
1 'polypeptide(L)'
;MLGGWLLVGAVLAGAGALCAAEGRLAEVVLELDPRSAHQAQVTSLGPGSWEVRTAGEDPYVATLPFPPAPKEASVLTFEYVSLGAVRPMEVFAVFPWSESGAVSAEELPYSEGWSTFSLDLRPALDRATRPPTRLRLDFGRSPGQVIQVRHLRLRAPDPEEEAREATRQGRRTSELALENRIRDFLGRRFSVEVTAVEVGPQEVSVQGNLGKETGELWLAESPLWRHLTEERTFARVTRLEREGEGRFSVRLPRQVAGEDASQRDRLWSRWLVVREGAGGADEVVSAARYADAVTARGAPPPPELRTKKGLGGFNLGRPALEGDLDDLGIGSVTVNLFLSRFLRSAASPRTMPFTFLGRTYHADRVEVEKLDRTLLAAARRNLLVFGIVLVPRAKSWDSPALGRLMEHPDCLPAGIYSMANVTDGAAVETYAALLDFLAERYSRPGAPFGRMHHWIIHNEVDAGWVWTNCGEKPPLLYVDQYHKSMRLAHLVLRQYDAQARVFASLTHHWAATASFRYIPSREVLRHLLAFSRAEGDFDWGIAFHPYPESLREPKTWRDRKATFAFDTPMITFKNLEVLDAWVKVPAHRYRGRDVRPVHLTEQGPNSPDYSPRALAEQAASLAYVWQKVRALDAILGFQFHNWIDNRAEGGLRIGLRRFPDDPEEPLGRKPVWQVFRALETPEEAAATAFALPLIGIQSWDEVLYRGPISGEP
;
A
#
# COMPACT_ATOMS: atom_id res chain seq x y z
N MET A 1 64.20 58.28 -53.10
CA MET A 1 63.43 58.48 -54.36
C MET A 1 62.21 57.59 -54.25
N LEU A 2 61.06 58.17 -53.87
CA LEU A 2 59.89 58.44 -54.76
C LEU A 2 59.11 57.16 -55.07
N GLY A 3 57.81 57.01 -54.82
CA GLY A 3 56.72 57.90 -54.33
C GLY A 3 55.60 57.00 -53.75
N GLY A 4 54.71 57.49 -52.86
CA GLY A 4 53.48 58.23 -53.20
C GLY A 4 52.52 57.33 -53.99
N TRP A 5 51.36 56.88 -53.48
CA TRP A 5 50.16 57.68 -53.20
C TRP A 5 49.21 57.01 -52.17
N LEU A 6 48.49 57.85 -51.41
CA LEU A 6 47.36 57.54 -50.52
C LEU A 6 46.07 57.19 -51.30
N LEU A 7 45.19 56.34 -50.75
CA LEU A 7 43.89 56.74 -50.15
C LEU A 7 43.04 55.55 -49.60
N VAL A 8 42.81 55.59 -48.29
CA VAL A 8 41.62 55.31 -47.45
C VAL A 8 40.50 54.36 -47.95
N GLY A 9 40.12 53.39 -47.10
CA GLY A 9 38.75 52.84 -47.07
C GLY A 9 38.51 51.51 -46.33
N ALA A 10 38.13 51.60 -45.04
CA ALA A 10 37.25 50.69 -44.27
C ALA A 10 37.67 49.22 -43.95
N VAL A 11 38.07 49.07 -42.68
CA VAL A 11 37.85 47.99 -41.69
C VAL A 11 36.83 46.89 -42.05
N LEU A 12 37.26 45.63 -41.97
CA LEU A 12 36.70 44.61 -41.06
C LEU A 12 37.69 43.45 -40.88
N ALA A 13 38.02 43.20 -39.61
CA ALA A 13 39.14 42.40 -39.16
C ALA A 13 38.78 40.92 -38.96
N GLY A 14 39.74 40.06 -39.31
CA GLY A 14 40.25 39.05 -38.37
C GLY A 14 39.61 37.67 -38.39
N ALA A 15 40.19 36.78 -39.19
CA ALA A 15 40.04 35.34 -39.10
C ALA A 15 40.90 34.73 -37.98
N GLY A 16 40.34 33.75 -37.25
CA GLY A 16 40.94 32.43 -37.05
C GLY A 16 41.98 32.19 -35.94
N ALA A 17 41.53 31.43 -34.92
CA ALA A 17 42.21 30.30 -34.25
C ALA A 17 43.44 30.62 -33.36
N LEU A 18 43.75 29.97 -32.23
CA LEU A 18 43.40 28.70 -31.59
C LEU A 18 43.75 28.88 -30.09
N CYS A 19 42.93 28.36 -29.18
CA CYS A 19 43.39 27.86 -27.87
C CYS A 19 42.45 26.75 -27.42
N ALA A 20 43.02 25.56 -27.23
CA ALA A 20 42.34 24.41 -26.66
C ALA A 20 41.94 24.70 -25.21
N ALA A 21 40.70 24.43 -24.85
CA ALA A 21 40.24 24.34 -23.47
C ALA A 21 39.44 23.04 -23.31
N GLU A 22 39.77 22.32 -22.25
CA GLU A 22 39.26 21.03 -21.81
C GLU A 22 37.72 20.95 -21.88
N GLY A 23 37.21 19.76 -22.22
CA GLY A 23 35.78 19.50 -22.40
C GLY A 23 34.98 19.81 -21.14
N ARG A 24 34.37 20.99 -21.08
CA ARG A 24 33.23 21.24 -20.19
C ARG A 24 32.06 20.42 -20.70
N LEU A 25 31.58 19.49 -19.89
CA LEU A 25 30.28 18.83 -20.08
C LEU A 25 29.22 19.92 -20.31
N ALA A 26 28.35 19.72 -21.31
CA ALA A 26 27.37 20.71 -21.71
C ALA A 26 26.36 20.99 -20.57
N GLU A 27 26.42 22.18 -19.99
CA GLU A 27 25.44 22.67 -19.02
C GLU A 27 24.37 23.52 -19.73
N VAL A 28 23.12 23.43 -19.28
CA VAL A 28 22.01 24.27 -19.75
C VAL A 28 21.60 25.19 -18.62
N VAL A 29 21.91 26.48 -18.73
CA VAL A 29 21.48 27.50 -17.77
C VAL A 29 19.97 27.71 -17.89
N LEU A 30 19.29 27.78 -16.75
CA LEU A 30 17.85 27.94 -16.66
C LEU A 30 17.51 29.26 -15.98
N GLU A 31 16.38 29.84 -16.40
CA GLU A 31 15.82 31.04 -15.77
C GLU A 31 14.36 30.78 -15.39
N LEU A 32 13.91 31.32 -14.26
CA LEU A 32 12.51 31.24 -13.87
C LEU A 32 11.66 32.18 -14.73
N ASP A 33 10.41 31.79 -14.98
CA ASP A 33 9.38 32.63 -15.60
C ASP A 33 8.38 33.07 -14.53
N PRO A 34 8.53 34.26 -13.92
CA PRO A 34 7.64 34.73 -12.86
C PRO A 34 6.16 34.72 -13.23
N ARG A 35 5.83 34.83 -14.53
CA ARG A 35 4.44 34.81 -15.03
C ARG A 35 3.79 33.43 -14.94
N SER A 36 4.59 32.38 -14.77
CA SER A 36 4.12 31.01 -14.59
C SER A 36 3.88 30.62 -13.13
N ALA A 37 4.14 31.54 -12.20
CA ALA A 37 3.99 31.28 -10.78
C ALA A 37 2.52 31.01 -10.43
N HIS A 38 2.28 29.94 -9.68
CA HIS A 38 0.99 29.57 -9.14
C HIS A 38 1.13 29.41 -7.64
N GLN A 39 0.25 30.08 -6.90
CA GLN A 39 0.34 30.18 -5.44
C GLN A 39 1.76 30.51 -4.96
N ALA A 40 2.50 31.33 -5.71
CA ALA A 40 3.83 31.78 -5.34
C ALA A 40 4.04 33.19 -5.89
N GLN A 41 4.84 33.99 -5.19
CA GLN A 41 5.32 35.27 -5.68
C GLN A 41 6.81 35.13 -6.00
N VAL A 42 7.20 35.49 -7.22
CA VAL A 42 8.57 35.35 -7.70
C VAL A 42 9.12 36.72 -8.06
N THR A 43 10.22 37.11 -7.40
CA THR A 43 10.86 38.42 -7.56
C THR A 43 12.32 38.23 -7.99
N SER A 44 12.79 38.97 -8.99
CA SER A 44 14.21 38.94 -9.36
C SER A 44 15.05 39.70 -8.33
N LEU A 45 16.15 39.09 -7.89
CA LEU A 45 17.15 39.71 -7.01
C LEU A 45 18.39 40.19 -7.80
N GLY A 46 18.40 39.98 -9.11
CA GLY A 46 19.53 40.20 -10.00
C GLY A 46 19.59 39.13 -11.10
N PRO A 47 20.56 39.21 -12.03
CA PRO A 47 20.72 38.21 -13.09
C PRO A 47 20.84 36.79 -12.53
N GLY A 48 19.99 35.87 -12.99
CA GLY A 48 19.99 34.46 -12.56
C GLY A 48 19.69 34.22 -11.08
N SER A 49 19.19 35.22 -10.35
CA SER A 49 18.89 35.15 -8.92
C SER A 49 17.45 35.57 -8.63
N TRP A 50 16.74 34.76 -7.85
CA TRP A 50 15.31 34.88 -7.65
C TRP A 50 14.93 34.65 -6.19
N GLU A 51 13.91 35.37 -5.71
CA GLU A 51 13.21 35.07 -4.47
C GLU A 51 11.83 34.49 -4.80
N VAL A 52 11.51 33.34 -4.21
CA VAL A 52 10.22 32.66 -4.30
C VAL A 52 9.58 32.69 -2.92
N ARG A 53 8.41 33.33 -2.82
CA ARG A 53 7.57 33.32 -1.62
C ARG A 53 6.37 32.42 -1.86
N THR A 54 6.27 31.34 -1.08
CA THR A 54 5.17 30.39 -1.24
C THR A 54 3.88 30.96 -0.65
N ALA A 55 2.78 30.67 -1.33
CA ALA A 55 1.41 30.88 -0.87
C ALA A 55 0.63 29.58 -1.08
N GLY A 56 -0.51 29.44 -0.41
CA GLY A 56 -1.37 28.25 -0.53
C GLY A 56 -0.68 26.90 -0.32
N GLU A 57 -1.24 25.87 -0.96
CA GLU A 57 -0.89 24.45 -0.81
C GLU A 57 -0.20 23.84 -2.05
N ASP A 58 -0.14 24.57 -3.17
CA ASP A 58 0.53 24.15 -4.43
C ASP A 58 1.39 25.30 -5.04
N PRO A 59 2.40 25.80 -4.30
CA PRO A 59 3.32 26.83 -4.77
C PRO A 59 4.30 26.29 -5.83
N TYR A 60 4.18 26.73 -7.08
CA TYR A 60 5.12 26.37 -8.14
C TYR A 60 5.49 27.53 -9.05
N VAL A 61 6.61 27.39 -9.75
CA VAL A 61 7.05 28.27 -10.84
C VAL A 61 7.75 27.45 -11.91
N ALA A 62 7.49 27.76 -13.17
CA ALA A 62 8.17 27.14 -14.30
C ALA A 62 9.39 27.94 -14.75
N THR A 63 10.30 27.28 -15.44
CA THR A 63 11.38 27.95 -16.16
C THR A 63 10.84 28.63 -17.41
N LEU A 64 11.59 29.60 -17.93
CA LEU A 64 11.49 29.98 -19.34
C LEU A 64 11.81 28.76 -20.23
N PRO A 65 11.27 28.70 -21.45
CA PRO A 65 11.68 27.69 -22.42
C PRO A 65 13.20 27.76 -22.67
N PHE A 66 13.84 26.61 -22.75
CA PHE A 66 15.27 26.48 -23.03
C PHE A 66 15.50 25.49 -24.20
N PRO A 67 16.67 25.56 -24.89
CA PRO A 67 16.98 24.61 -25.95
C PRO A 67 16.92 23.17 -25.46
N PRO A 68 16.53 22.19 -26.30
CA PRO A 68 16.53 20.78 -25.94
C PRO A 68 17.82 20.38 -25.22
N ALA A 69 17.71 19.97 -23.95
CA ALA A 69 18.88 19.62 -23.16
C ALA A 69 19.55 18.35 -23.73
N PRO A 70 20.90 18.27 -23.74
CA PRO A 70 21.61 17.03 -24.01
C PRO A 70 21.15 15.91 -23.09
N LYS A 71 21.23 14.65 -23.53
CA LYS A 71 20.77 13.50 -22.73
C LYS A 71 21.54 13.37 -21.42
N GLU A 72 22.80 13.78 -21.44
CA GLU A 72 23.71 13.74 -20.30
C GLU A 72 23.33 14.79 -19.24
N ALA A 73 22.77 15.93 -19.66
CA ALA A 73 22.36 17.05 -18.80
C ALA A 73 21.06 16.74 -18.06
N SER A 74 21.16 15.85 -17.08
CA SER A 74 20.02 15.21 -16.42
C SER A 74 19.87 15.59 -14.94
N VAL A 75 20.84 16.29 -14.36
CA VAL A 75 20.77 16.75 -12.96
C VAL A 75 20.42 18.23 -12.92
N LEU A 76 19.30 18.57 -12.28
CA LEU A 76 18.98 19.94 -11.91
C LEU A 76 19.83 20.34 -10.71
N THR A 77 20.61 21.40 -10.83
CA THR A 77 21.38 21.97 -9.73
C THR A 77 21.12 23.45 -9.60
N PHE A 78 20.99 23.92 -8.36
CA PHE A 78 20.94 25.34 -8.02
C PHE A 78 21.48 25.59 -6.62
N GLU A 79 21.87 26.84 -6.35
CA GLU A 79 22.16 27.31 -5.01
C GLU A 79 20.93 27.94 -4.39
N TYR A 80 20.73 27.77 -3.08
CA TYR A 80 19.57 28.31 -2.38
C TYR A 80 19.87 28.79 -0.96
N VAL A 81 18.97 29.62 -0.45
CA VAL A 81 18.80 29.96 0.97
C VAL A 81 17.32 29.72 1.31
N SER A 82 17.04 29.01 2.40
CA SER A 82 15.67 28.74 2.83
C SER A 82 15.58 28.72 4.36
N LEU A 83 14.78 29.62 4.92
CA LEU A 83 14.57 29.74 6.37
C LEU A 83 13.55 28.72 6.93
N GLY A 84 13.14 27.76 6.11
CA GLY A 84 12.35 26.59 6.50
C GLY A 84 12.63 25.43 5.55
N ALA A 85 12.46 24.19 6.02
CA ALA A 85 12.51 23.04 5.11
C ALA A 85 11.29 23.07 4.18
N VAL A 86 11.51 22.95 2.88
CA VAL A 86 10.45 22.86 1.88
C VAL A 86 10.16 21.39 1.62
N ARG A 87 8.92 20.96 1.87
CA ARG A 87 8.55 19.54 1.82
C ARG A 87 7.28 19.31 1.01
N PRO A 88 7.29 18.39 0.03
CA PRO A 88 8.47 17.93 -0.72
C PRO A 88 9.02 19.02 -1.66
N MET A 89 10.22 18.85 -2.23
CA MET A 89 10.68 19.64 -3.39
C MET A 89 10.45 18.79 -4.64
N GLU A 90 9.59 19.24 -5.56
CA GLU A 90 9.24 18.46 -6.75
C GLU A 90 9.61 19.19 -8.05
N VAL A 91 9.98 18.43 -9.07
CA VAL A 91 10.34 18.94 -10.39
C VAL A 91 9.62 18.14 -11.46
N PHE A 92 8.78 18.82 -12.24
CA PHE A 92 8.12 18.25 -13.41
C PHE A 92 9.00 18.50 -14.64
N ALA A 93 9.69 17.45 -15.08
CA ALA A 93 10.69 17.52 -16.14
C ALA A 93 10.14 17.23 -17.53
N VAL A 94 8.96 16.62 -17.64
CA VAL A 94 8.34 16.25 -18.93
C VAL A 94 7.15 17.15 -19.20
N PHE A 95 7.16 17.86 -20.34
CA PHE A 95 6.06 18.70 -20.78
C PHE A 95 5.18 17.98 -21.84
N PRO A 96 3.84 18.05 -21.77
CA PRO A 96 3.02 18.68 -20.74
C PRO A 96 3.18 18.01 -19.37
N TRP A 97 3.17 18.82 -18.31
CA TRP A 97 3.46 18.34 -16.95
C TRP A 97 2.39 17.38 -16.45
N SER A 98 2.87 16.28 -15.87
CA SER A 98 2.07 15.21 -15.28
C SER A 98 2.90 14.52 -14.18
N GLU A 99 2.25 13.83 -13.25
CA GLU A 99 2.96 13.11 -12.17
C GLU A 99 3.97 12.08 -12.70
N SER A 100 3.70 11.46 -13.86
CA SER A 100 4.65 10.54 -14.50
C SER A 100 5.95 11.21 -14.93
N GLY A 101 5.92 12.53 -15.16
CA GLY A 101 7.07 13.35 -15.49
C GLY A 101 7.70 14.07 -14.29
N ALA A 102 7.24 13.78 -13.06
CA ALA A 102 7.74 14.41 -11.84
C ALA A 102 8.85 13.60 -11.17
N VAL A 103 9.80 14.31 -10.56
CA VAL A 103 10.79 13.78 -9.63
C VAL A 103 10.68 14.56 -8.32
N SER A 104 10.71 13.87 -7.19
CA SER A 104 10.49 14.45 -5.87
C SER A 104 11.70 14.16 -4.98
N ALA A 105 12.22 15.19 -4.34
CA ALA A 105 13.08 15.09 -3.16
C ALA A 105 12.25 15.24 -1.90
N GLU A 106 12.61 14.51 -0.83
CA GLU A 106 11.92 14.57 0.47
C GLU A 106 11.82 16.01 0.98
N GLU A 107 12.90 16.77 0.81
CA GLU A 107 12.90 18.19 1.15
C GLU A 107 13.95 18.99 0.35
N LEU A 108 13.72 20.29 0.27
CA LEU A 108 14.80 21.28 0.23
C LEU A 108 15.13 21.64 1.69
N PRO A 109 16.31 21.28 2.23
CA PRO A 109 16.63 21.47 3.63
C PRO A 109 16.58 22.93 4.09
N TYR A 110 16.50 23.15 5.40
CA TYR A 110 16.75 24.46 5.99
C TYR A 110 18.20 24.88 5.74
N SER A 111 18.41 26.13 5.31
CA SER A 111 19.74 26.72 5.26
C SER A 111 19.71 28.24 5.37
N GLU A 112 20.49 28.76 6.33
CA GLU A 112 20.71 30.20 6.56
C GLU A 112 21.73 30.81 5.59
N GLY A 113 22.47 29.97 4.85
CA GLY A 113 23.51 30.39 3.90
C GLY A 113 23.37 29.69 2.56
N TRP A 114 24.01 30.24 1.52
CA TRP A 114 23.95 29.65 0.17
C TRP A 114 24.44 28.20 0.18
N SER A 115 23.52 27.29 -0.12
CA SER A 115 23.73 25.85 -0.13
C SER A 115 23.40 25.29 -1.50
N THR A 116 24.05 24.21 -1.92
CA THR A 116 23.77 23.59 -3.22
C THR A 116 22.70 22.51 -3.06
N PHE A 117 21.71 22.51 -3.95
CA PHE A 117 20.74 21.44 -4.11
C PHE A 117 20.91 20.82 -5.50
N SER A 118 20.89 19.49 -5.56
CA SER A 118 20.93 18.72 -6.81
C SER A 118 19.81 17.68 -6.81
N LEU A 119 19.12 17.55 -7.93
CA LEU A 119 18.07 16.56 -8.16
C LEU A 119 18.26 15.89 -9.51
N ASP A 120 18.44 14.57 -9.48
CA ASP A 120 18.57 13.75 -10.67
C ASP A 120 17.20 13.57 -11.35
N LEU A 121 17.06 14.12 -12.55
CA LEU A 121 15.83 14.07 -13.35
C LEU A 121 15.74 12.83 -14.26
N ARG A 122 16.79 11.99 -14.35
CA ARG A 122 16.76 10.74 -15.15
C ARG A 122 15.49 9.90 -14.95
N PRO A 123 14.96 9.71 -13.73
CA PRO A 123 13.70 8.97 -13.54
C PRO A 123 12.56 9.46 -14.41
N ALA A 124 12.40 10.78 -14.55
CA ALA A 124 11.36 11.36 -15.39
C ALA A 124 11.78 11.39 -16.87
N LEU A 125 13.04 11.71 -17.15
CA LEU A 125 13.55 11.87 -18.52
C LEU A 125 13.66 10.55 -19.29
N ASP A 126 13.96 9.43 -18.62
CA ASP A 126 14.02 8.09 -19.24
C ASP A 126 12.66 7.62 -19.75
N ARG A 127 11.57 8.15 -19.17
CA ARG A 127 10.19 7.91 -19.62
C ARG A 127 9.72 8.90 -20.69
N ALA A 128 10.50 9.95 -20.94
CA ALA A 128 10.12 11.01 -21.87
C ALA A 128 10.39 10.58 -23.32
N THR A 129 9.46 10.89 -24.22
CA THR A 129 9.64 10.68 -25.66
C THR A 129 10.44 11.80 -26.33
N ARG A 130 10.69 12.90 -25.62
CA ARG A 130 11.39 14.09 -26.09
C ARG A 130 12.20 14.73 -24.97
N PRO A 131 13.34 15.38 -25.31
CA PRO A 131 14.16 16.08 -24.33
C PRO A 131 13.37 17.22 -23.65
N PRO A 132 13.73 17.57 -22.40
CA PRO A 132 13.08 18.65 -21.68
C PRO A 132 13.40 19.97 -22.36
N THR A 133 12.39 20.82 -22.46
CA THR A 133 12.50 22.20 -22.98
C THR A 133 11.96 23.21 -21.97
N ARG A 134 11.37 22.73 -20.88
CA ARG A 134 10.82 23.52 -19.78
C ARG A 134 10.70 22.65 -18.53
N LEU A 135 11.00 23.20 -17.36
CA LEU A 135 10.77 22.54 -16.08
C LEU A 135 9.71 23.31 -15.29
N ARG A 136 8.93 22.61 -14.45
CA ARG A 136 8.14 23.22 -13.37
C ARG A 136 8.76 22.79 -12.03
N LEU A 137 9.04 23.75 -11.16
CA LEU A 137 9.62 23.56 -9.83
C LEU A 137 8.55 23.88 -8.79
N ASP A 138 8.27 22.91 -7.93
CA ASP A 138 7.26 22.99 -6.87
C ASP A 138 7.96 23.09 -5.52
N PHE A 139 7.65 24.18 -4.81
CA PHE A 139 8.29 24.55 -3.55
C PHE A 139 7.42 24.12 -2.36
N GLY A 140 7.12 22.82 -2.27
CA GLY A 140 6.40 22.23 -1.13
C GLY A 140 4.91 22.46 -1.16
N ARG A 141 4.27 22.24 0.01
CA ARG A 141 2.81 22.36 0.18
C ARG A 141 2.39 23.34 1.26
N SER A 142 3.34 24.15 1.74
CA SER A 142 3.12 25.05 2.87
C SER A 142 3.27 26.50 2.43
N PRO A 143 2.34 27.39 2.82
CA PRO A 143 2.47 28.81 2.56
C PRO A 143 3.51 29.46 3.47
N GLY A 144 3.97 30.65 3.10
CA GLY A 144 4.79 31.52 3.95
C GLY A 144 6.29 31.22 3.95
N GLN A 145 6.75 30.29 3.11
CA GLN A 145 8.18 30.04 2.94
C GLN A 145 8.81 31.11 2.05
N VAL A 146 10.04 31.50 2.36
CA VAL A 146 10.84 32.42 1.55
C VAL A 146 12.10 31.68 1.14
N ILE A 147 12.23 31.43 -0.16
CA ILE A 147 13.35 30.71 -0.75
C ILE A 147 14.05 31.64 -1.71
N GLN A 148 15.36 31.83 -1.55
CA GLN A 148 16.18 32.48 -2.57
C GLN A 148 16.91 31.41 -3.37
N VAL A 149 16.92 31.52 -4.68
CA VAL A 149 17.57 30.58 -5.59
C VAL A 149 18.45 31.30 -6.61
N ARG A 150 19.58 30.71 -6.97
CA ARG A 150 20.45 31.18 -8.04
C ARG A 150 21.20 30.05 -8.73
N HIS A 151 21.80 30.35 -9.88
CA HIS A 151 22.61 29.39 -10.65
C HIS A 151 21.83 28.11 -11.04
N LEU A 152 20.53 28.24 -11.36
CA LEU A 152 19.73 27.11 -11.87
C LEU A 152 20.30 26.62 -13.19
N ARG A 153 20.62 25.33 -13.26
CA ARG A 153 21.13 24.69 -14.48
C ARG A 153 20.80 23.21 -14.52
N LEU A 154 20.73 22.67 -15.74
CA LEU A 154 20.90 21.24 -15.97
C LEU A 154 22.37 20.95 -16.26
N ARG A 155 22.92 19.94 -15.60
CA ARG A 155 24.30 19.49 -15.81
C ARG A 155 24.37 17.97 -15.90
N ALA A 156 25.52 17.47 -16.35
CA ALA A 156 25.85 16.06 -16.22
C ALA A 156 25.95 15.66 -14.73
N PRO A 157 25.56 14.42 -14.39
CA PRO A 157 25.77 13.89 -13.05
C PRO A 157 27.26 13.86 -12.70
N ASP A 158 27.60 14.09 -11.44
CA ASP A 158 28.95 13.86 -10.94
C ASP A 158 29.22 12.36 -10.74
N PRO A 159 30.48 11.93 -10.54
CA PRO A 159 30.79 10.50 -10.37
C PRO A 159 30.04 9.80 -9.22
N GLU A 160 29.67 10.53 -8.16
CA GLU A 160 28.91 9.97 -7.03
C GLU A 160 27.42 9.81 -7.39
N GLU A 161 26.84 10.77 -8.10
CA GLU A 161 25.50 10.68 -8.69
C GLU A 161 25.40 9.59 -9.76
N GLU A 162 26.46 9.37 -10.55
CA GLU A 162 26.56 8.24 -11.47
C GLU A 162 26.66 6.90 -10.74
N ALA A 163 27.50 6.79 -9.71
CA ALA A 163 27.64 5.57 -8.92
C ALA A 163 26.33 5.20 -8.19
N ARG A 164 25.62 6.20 -7.63
CA ARG A 164 24.29 6.02 -7.03
C ARG A 164 23.27 5.51 -8.04
N GLU A 165 23.29 6.06 -9.26
CA GLU A 165 22.40 5.60 -10.32
C GLU A 165 22.73 4.21 -10.81
N ALA A 166 24.00 3.90 -11.04
CA ALA A 166 24.44 2.57 -11.45
C ALA A 166 24.02 1.52 -10.40
N THR A 167 24.12 1.85 -9.10
CA THR A 167 23.63 1.00 -8.01
C THR A 167 22.12 0.80 -8.09
N ARG A 168 21.35 1.88 -8.32
CA ARG A 168 19.89 1.82 -8.48
C ARG A 168 19.48 0.97 -9.68
N GLN A 169 20.13 1.15 -10.83
CA GLN A 169 19.87 0.40 -12.06
C GLN A 169 20.24 -1.07 -11.92
N GLY A 170 21.38 -1.36 -11.30
CA GLY A 170 21.81 -2.74 -11.00
C GLY A 170 20.79 -3.45 -10.11
N ARG A 171 20.32 -2.77 -9.07
CA ARG A 171 19.26 -3.29 -8.20
C ARG A 171 17.95 -3.53 -8.96
N ARG A 172 17.47 -2.55 -9.74
CA ARG A 172 16.25 -2.70 -10.56
C ARG A 172 16.36 -3.87 -11.54
N THR A 173 17.53 -4.05 -12.16
CA THR A 173 17.80 -5.16 -13.08
C THR A 173 17.73 -6.50 -12.35
N SER A 174 18.33 -6.59 -11.16
CA SER A 174 18.27 -7.80 -10.32
C SER A 174 16.84 -8.13 -9.90
N GLU A 175 16.07 -7.13 -9.47
CA GLU A 175 14.67 -7.27 -9.06
C GLU A 175 13.76 -7.69 -10.22
N LEU A 176 13.97 -7.16 -11.43
CA LEU A 176 13.26 -7.61 -12.64
C LEU A 176 13.63 -9.04 -13.02
N ALA A 177 14.90 -9.43 -12.88
CA ALA A 177 15.32 -10.80 -13.11
C ALA A 177 14.68 -11.75 -12.09
N LEU A 178 14.57 -11.34 -10.83
CA LEU A 178 13.86 -12.09 -9.79
C LEU A 178 12.37 -12.20 -10.11
N GLU A 179 11.70 -11.11 -10.49
CA GLU A 179 10.30 -11.15 -10.90
C GLU A 179 10.07 -12.13 -12.06
N ASN A 180 10.94 -12.12 -13.07
CA ASN A 180 10.83 -13.05 -14.19
C ASN A 180 10.96 -14.50 -13.73
N ARG A 181 11.90 -14.81 -12.82
CA ARG A 181 12.01 -16.15 -12.23
C ARG A 181 10.75 -16.55 -11.46
N ILE A 182 10.15 -15.63 -10.70
CA ILE A 182 8.88 -15.87 -9.98
C ILE A 182 7.76 -16.14 -11.00
N ARG A 183 7.65 -15.33 -12.06
CA ARG A 183 6.65 -15.50 -13.11
C ARG A 183 6.76 -16.87 -13.78
N ASP A 184 7.98 -17.27 -14.14
CA ASP A 184 8.26 -18.57 -14.74
C ASP A 184 7.90 -19.72 -13.79
N PHE A 185 8.24 -19.59 -12.50
CA PHE A 185 7.90 -20.58 -11.48
C PHE A 185 6.37 -20.74 -11.32
N LEU A 186 5.63 -19.64 -11.20
CA LEU A 186 4.17 -19.65 -11.06
C LEU A 186 3.45 -20.17 -12.31
N GLY A 187 4.04 -19.98 -13.49
CA GLY A 187 3.52 -20.49 -14.77
C GLY A 187 3.93 -21.93 -15.10
N ARG A 188 4.90 -22.50 -14.39
CA ARG A 188 5.44 -23.83 -14.68
C ARG A 188 4.45 -24.93 -14.29
N ARG A 189 4.28 -25.90 -15.20
CA ARG A 189 3.59 -27.15 -14.90
C ARG A 189 4.61 -28.16 -14.40
N PHE A 190 4.32 -28.78 -13.27
CA PHE A 190 5.15 -29.80 -12.65
C PHE A 190 4.49 -31.17 -12.76
N SER A 191 5.30 -32.21 -12.94
CA SER A 191 4.86 -33.62 -12.94
C SER A 191 4.71 -34.18 -11.53
N VAL A 192 5.41 -33.57 -10.56
CA VAL A 192 5.33 -33.87 -9.12
C VAL A 192 4.52 -32.78 -8.44
N GLU A 193 3.72 -33.16 -7.45
CA GLU A 193 2.85 -32.26 -6.71
C GLU A 193 2.94 -32.52 -5.21
N VAL A 194 3.08 -31.45 -4.42
CA VAL A 194 2.73 -31.47 -3.00
C VAL A 194 1.25 -31.17 -2.89
N THR A 195 0.44 -32.15 -2.48
CA THR A 195 -1.03 -32.06 -2.52
C THR A 195 -1.63 -31.54 -1.23
N ALA A 196 -0.98 -31.75 -0.10
CA ALA A 196 -1.47 -31.30 1.20
C ALA A 196 -0.31 -31.04 2.18
N VAL A 197 -0.41 -29.94 2.92
CA VAL A 197 0.44 -29.63 4.07
C VAL A 197 -0.44 -29.33 5.28
N GLU A 198 -0.34 -30.14 6.33
CA GLU A 198 -1.11 -30.00 7.56
C GLU A 198 -0.18 -29.75 8.74
N VAL A 199 -0.44 -28.69 9.51
CA VAL A 199 0.39 -28.32 10.67
C VAL A 199 -0.39 -28.59 11.95
N GLY A 200 0.03 -29.61 12.68
CA GLY A 200 -0.50 -29.98 13.98
C GLY A 200 0.18 -29.25 15.14
N PRO A 201 -0.12 -29.65 16.40
CA PRO A 201 0.51 -29.08 17.59
C PRO A 201 2.02 -29.37 17.68
N GLN A 202 2.45 -30.56 17.23
CA GLN A 202 3.84 -31.04 17.38
C GLN A 202 4.50 -31.44 16.06
N GLU A 203 3.72 -31.69 15.01
CA GLU A 203 4.21 -32.23 13.73
C GLU A 203 3.66 -31.45 12.55
N VAL A 204 4.39 -31.49 11.43
CA VAL A 204 3.93 -31.11 10.10
C VAL A 204 3.83 -32.38 9.26
N SER A 205 2.66 -32.61 8.66
CA SER A 205 2.45 -33.68 7.69
C SER A 205 2.43 -33.10 6.29
N VAL A 206 3.22 -33.69 5.40
CA VAL A 206 3.32 -33.29 3.99
C VAL A 206 3.02 -34.50 3.12
N GLN A 207 2.08 -34.35 2.20
CA GLN A 207 1.64 -35.41 1.30
C GLN A 207 1.72 -34.92 -0.15
N GLY A 208 1.93 -35.85 -1.07
CA GLY A 208 1.96 -35.52 -2.49
C GLY A 208 2.05 -36.70 -3.43
N ASN A 209 2.13 -36.38 -4.72
CA ASN A 209 2.21 -37.31 -5.83
C ASN A 209 3.54 -37.12 -6.55
N LEU A 210 4.33 -38.18 -6.68
CA LEU A 210 5.59 -38.21 -7.42
C LEU A 210 5.40 -38.40 -8.93
N GLY A 211 4.14 -38.60 -9.37
CA GLY A 211 3.81 -38.88 -10.76
C GLY A 211 4.63 -40.03 -11.32
N LYS A 212 5.11 -39.85 -12.56
CA LYS A 212 5.97 -40.82 -13.28
C LYS A 212 7.46 -40.59 -13.08
N GLU A 213 7.87 -39.61 -12.26
CA GLU A 213 9.29 -39.35 -12.04
C GLU A 213 9.97 -40.59 -11.45
N THR A 214 11.12 -40.97 -12.00
CA THR A 214 11.94 -42.08 -11.54
C THR A 214 13.29 -41.53 -11.10
N GLY A 215 13.71 -41.80 -9.87
CA GLY A 215 14.97 -41.28 -9.31
C GLY A 215 14.85 -40.99 -7.83
N GLU A 216 15.96 -40.60 -7.22
CA GLU A 216 15.95 -40.10 -5.85
C GLU A 216 15.33 -38.70 -5.82
N LEU A 217 14.35 -38.52 -4.94
CA LEU A 217 13.62 -37.27 -4.75
C LEU A 217 13.66 -36.93 -3.27
N TRP A 218 13.68 -35.63 -2.97
CA TRP A 218 13.71 -35.14 -1.61
C TRP A 218 12.65 -34.08 -1.40
N LEU A 219 12.01 -34.11 -0.24
CA LEU A 219 11.19 -33.03 0.25
C LEU A 219 12.09 -31.96 0.84
N ALA A 220 12.11 -30.79 0.20
CA ALA A 220 12.83 -29.62 0.66
C ALA A 220 11.91 -28.69 1.47
N GLU A 221 12.50 -28.05 2.48
CA GLU A 221 11.88 -27.01 3.29
C GLU A 221 12.44 -25.64 2.87
N SER A 222 11.57 -24.71 2.49
CA SER A 222 11.91 -23.30 2.22
C SER A 222 11.22 -22.39 3.23
N PRO A 223 11.96 -21.66 4.09
CA PRO A 223 11.39 -20.64 4.97
C PRO A 223 10.70 -19.51 4.20
N LEU A 224 9.65 -18.91 4.78
CA LEU A 224 8.89 -17.81 4.16
C LEU A 224 9.74 -16.60 3.76
N TRP A 225 10.81 -16.28 4.49
CA TRP A 225 11.67 -15.13 4.17
C TRP A 225 12.62 -15.34 2.99
N ARG A 226 12.76 -16.58 2.49
CA ARG A 226 13.61 -16.87 1.34
C ARG A 226 12.92 -16.52 0.02
N HIS A 227 13.72 -16.14 -0.98
CA HIS A 227 13.30 -16.10 -2.37
C HIS A 227 13.52 -17.48 -3.00
N LEU A 228 12.46 -18.30 -3.10
CA LEU A 228 12.56 -19.70 -3.55
C LEU A 228 13.35 -19.85 -4.84
N THR A 229 13.07 -18.96 -5.79
CA THR A 229 13.62 -18.99 -7.15
C THR A 229 15.08 -18.55 -7.21
N GLU A 230 15.67 -18.17 -6.09
CA GLU A 230 17.11 -17.88 -5.94
C GLU A 230 17.81 -18.94 -5.08
N GLU A 231 17.07 -19.85 -4.44
CA GLU A 231 17.65 -20.94 -3.66
C GLU A 231 18.31 -21.94 -4.62
N ARG A 232 19.64 -22.04 -4.54
CA ARG A 232 20.41 -23.02 -5.33
C ARG A 232 20.47 -24.38 -4.67
N THR A 233 20.43 -24.42 -3.34
CA THR A 233 20.42 -25.65 -2.54
C THR A 233 19.52 -25.46 -1.33
N PHE A 234 18.89 -26.55 -0.88
CA PHE A 234 17.99 -26.54 0.27
C PHE A 234 18.67 -27.14 1.50
N ALA A 235 18.78 -26.34 2.56
CA ALA A 235 19.49 -26.74 3.78
C ALA A 235 18.83 -27.92 4.53
N ARG A 236 17.52 -28.07 4.39
CA ARG A 236 16.73 -29.11 5.07
C ARG A 236 15.95 -29.92 4.05
N VAL A 237 16.45 -31.12 3.81
CA VAL A 237 15.85 -32.09 2.90
C VAL A 237 15.54 -33.40 3.61
N THR A 238 14.45 -34.04 3.22
CA THR A 238 14.06 -35.39 3.68
C THR A 238 13.90 -36.26 2.46
N ARG A 239 14.60 -37.40 2.40
CA ARG A 239 14.46 -38.35 1.29
C ARG A 239 13.00 -38.83 1.21
N LEU A 240 12.44 -38.83 0.01
CA LEU A 240 11.08 -39.30 -0.23
C LEU A 240 11.08 -40.80 -0.51
N GLU A 241 10.23 -41.52 0.20
CA GLU A 241 9.92 -42.91 -0.09
C GLU A 241 8.62 -42.98 -0.92
N ARG A 242 8.63 -43.84 -1.93
CA ARG A 242 7.47 -44.03 -2.80
C ARG A 242 6.50 -45.01 -2.15
N GLU A 243 5.26 -44.57 -1.95
CA GLU A 243 4.16 -45.36 -1.43
C GLU A 243 3.12 -45.66 -2.53
N GLY A 244 2.70 -46.92 -2.65
CA GLY A 244 1.62 -47.34 -3.55
C GLY A 244 1.75 -46.81 -4.99
N GLU A 245 0.69 -46.20 -5.50
CA GLU A 245 0.58 -45.61 -6.85
C GLU A 245 1.45 -44.35 -7.10
N GLY A 246 2.63 -44.26 -6.49
CA GLY A 246 3.53 -43.11 -6.67
C GLY A 246 3.24 -41.92 -5.76
N ARG A 247 2.64 -42.16 -4.59
CA ARG A 247 2.41 -41.15 -3.55
C ARG A 247 3.58 -41.07 -2.58
N PHE A 248 3.62 -40.02 -1.78
CA PHE A 248 4.51 -39.93 -0.62
C PHE A 248 3.78 -39.29 0.56
N SER A 249 4.21 -39.64 1.77
CA SER A 249 3.76 -39.02 3.02
C SER A 249 4.95 -38.87 3.96
N VAL A 250 5.19 -37.65 4.42
CA VAL A 250 6.28 -37.33 5.34
C VAL A 250 5.72 -36.65 6.59
N ARG A 251 6.23 -37.02 7.76
CA ARG A 251 5.94 -36.36 9.04
C ARG A 251 7.23 -35.82 9.63
N LEU A 252 7.20 -34.57 10.06
CA LEU A 252 8.36 -33.86 10.58
C LEU A 252 8.00 -33.14 11.88
N PRO A 253 8.92 -33.03 12.85
CA PRO A 253 8.71 -32.21 14.04
C PRO A 253 8.40 -30.77 13.63
N ARG A 254 7.38 -30.14 14.22
CA ARG A 254 6.99 -28.77 13.89
C ARG A 254 8.04 -27.74 14.32
N GLN A 255 8.52 -27.88 15.55
CA GLN A 255 9.57 -27.02 16.09
C GLN A 255 10.94 -27.69 15.91
N VAL A 256 11.92 -26.91 15.48
CA VAL A 256 13.30 -27.36 15.25
C VAL A 256 14.30 -26.34 15.78
N ALA A 257 15.54 -26.77 16.02
CA ALA A 257 16.63 -25.83 16.27
C ALA A 257 16.86 -24.95 15.04
N GLY A 258 16.93 -23.63 15.24
CA GLY A 258 17.34 -22.64 14.26
C GLY A 258 18.86 -22.61 14.09
N GLU A 259 19.33 -21.72 13.21
CA GLU A 259 20.76 -21.58 12.88
C GLU A 259 21.58 -21.04 14.08
N ASP A 260 20.96 -20.23 14.96
CA ASP A 260 21.61 -19.57 16.11
C ASP A 260 21.14 -20.10 17.48
N ALA A 261 20.87 -21.41 17.59
CA ALA A 261 20.31 -22.05 18.80
C ALA A 261 18.93 -21.53 19.26
N SER A 262 18.28 -20.65 18.48
CA SER A 262 16.87 -20.29 18.64
C SER A 262 15.95 -21.47 18.29
N GLN A 263 14.71 -21.46 18.75
CA GLN A 263 13.71 -22.38 18.19
C GLN A 263 13.10 -21.75 16.93
N ARG A 264 12.84 -22.57 15.92
CA ARG A 264 12.14 -22.19 14.69
C ARG A 264 10.87 -23.03 14.54
N ASP A 265 9.79 -22.40 14.08
CA ASP A 265 8.54 -23.08 13.74
C ASP A 265 8.44 -23.30 12.22
N ARG A 266 8.10 -24.52 11.81
CA ARG A 266 7.81 -24.88 10.41
C ARG A 266 6.43 -24.44 9.93
N LEU A 267 5.61 -23.87 10.82
CA LEU A 267 4.30 -23.32 10.48
C LEU A 267 4.34 -22.37 9.26
N TRP A 268 5.38 -21.53 9.16
CA TRP A 268 5.59 -20.61 8.04
C TRP A 268 6.67 -21.08 7.06
N SER A 269 6.91 -22.39 6.97
CA SER A 269 7.68 -22.96 5.87
C SER A 269 6.75 -23.32 4.70
N ARG A 270 7.30 -23.31 3.48
CA ARG A 270 6.70 -23.96 2.31
C ARG A 270 7.52 -25.20 1.94
N TRP A 271 6.84 -26.16 1.36
CA TRP A 271 7.39 -27.48 1.06
C TRP A 271 7.34 -27.75 -0.44
N LEU A 272 8.44 -28.27 -0.98
CA LEU A 272 8.57 -28.60 -2.39
C LEU A 272 9.41 -29.87 -2.57
N VAL A 273 9.32 -30.49 -3.74
CA VAL A 273 10.13 -31.64 -4.10
C VAL A 273 11.27 -31.20 -5.02
N VAL A 274 12.45 -31.70 -4.70
CA VAL A 274 13.69 -31.45 -5.46
C VAL A 274 14.38 -32.76 -5.81
N ARG A 275 15.31 -32.69 -6.76
CA ARG A 275 16.29 -33.73 -7.06
C ARG A 275 17.68 -33.12 -7.21
N GLU A 276 18.72 -33.94 -7.15
CA GLU A 276 20.07 -33.50 -7.46
C GLU A 276 20.13 -32.99 -8.92
N GLY A 277 20.51 -31.73 -9.08
CA GLY A 277 20.70 -31.09 -10.38
C GLY A 277 22.17 -30.96 -10.76
N ALA A 278 22.42 -30.37 -11.93
CA ALA A 278 23.77 -30.19 -12.45
C ALA A 278 24.60 -29.22 -11.58
N GLY A 279 25.89 -29.51 -11.41
CA GLY A 279 26.84 -28.62 -10.75
C GLY A 279 26.56 -28.40 -9.25
N GLY A 280 25.92 -29.36 -8.59
CA GLY A 280 25.63 -29.33 -7.15
C GLY A 280 24.49 -28.38 -6.75
N ALA A 281 23.66 -27.95 -7.70
CA ALA A 281 22.43 -27.21 -7.42
C ALA A 281 21.24 -28.17 -7.39
N ASP A 282 20.27 -27.92 -6.52
CA ASP A 282 19.02 -28.68 -6.48
C ASP A 282 18.10 -28.27 -7.64
N GLU A 283 17.57 -29.26 -8.36
CA GLU A 283 16.54 -29.04 -9.37
C GLU A 283 15.15 -29.11 -8.72
N VAL A 284 14.39 -28.03 -8.83
CA VAL A 284 12.99 -27.97 -8.38
C VAL A 284 12.08 -28.72 -9.35
N VAL A 285 11.38 -29.74 -8.85
CA VAL A 285 10.50 -30.61 -9.65
C VAL A 285 9.02 -30.56 -9.24
N SER A 286 8.67 -29.80 -8.20
CA SER A 286 7.27 -29.45 -7.87
C SER A 286 7.12 -27.95 -7.60
N ALA A 287 5.87 -27.47 -7.65
CA ALA A 287 5.55 -26.22 -6.99
C ALA A 287 5.77 -26.35 -5.47
N ALA A 288 6.04 -25.23 -4.81
CA ALA A 288 6.11 -25.18 -3.35
C ALA A 288 4.70 -25.09 -2.77
N ARG A 289 4.50 -25.43 -1.51
CA ARG A 289 3.18 -25.39 -0.88
C ARG A 289 3.26 -24.96 0.58
N TYR A 290 2.48 -23.94 0.94
CA TYR A 290 2.25 -23.56 2.34
C TYR A 290 1.23 -24.48 3.01
N ALA A 291 1.12 -24.40 4.33
CA ALA A 291 0.10 -25.15 5.07
C ALA A 291 -1.33 -24.85 4.57
N ASP A 292 -2.07 -25.91 4.26
CA ASP A 292 -3.49 -25.91 3.90
C ASP A 292 -4.40 -25.86 5.12
N ALA A 293 -3.93 -26.46 6.21
CA ALA A 293 -4.65 -26.56 7.46
C ALA A 293 -3.70 -26.42 8.65
N VAL A 294 -4.16 -25.70 9.67
CA VAL A 294 -3.48 -25.54 10.95
C VAL A 294 -4.44 -26.00 12.03
N THR A 295 -4.01 -26.93 12.89
CA THR A 295 -4.81 -27.34 14.04
C THR A 295 -4.89 -26.17 15.03
N ALA A 296 -6.07 -25.58 15.15
CA ALA A 296 -6.31 -24.51 16.11
C ALA A 296 -6.23 -25.04 17.55
N ARG A 297 -5.55 -24.29 18.41
CA ARG A 297 -5.46 -24.50 19.86
C ARG A 297 -6.74 -24.05 20.57
N GLY A 298 -7.46 -23.11 19.97
CA GLY A 298 -8.75 -22.59 20.45
C GLY A 298 -9.89 -22.90 19.49
N ALA A 299 -11.11 -22.82 20.01
CA ALA A 299 -12.34 -22.92 19.22
C ALA A 299 -13.32 -21.81 19.65
N PRO A 300 -12.95 -20.52 19.43
CA PRO A 300 -13.89 -19.43 19.69
C PRO A 300 -15.14 -19.60 18.82
N PRO A 301 -16.31 -19.07 19.24
CA PRO A 301 -17.55 -19.24 18.49
C PRO A 301 -17.41 -18.63 17.08
N PRO A 302 -18.04 -19.17 16.03
CA PRO A 302 -17.95 -18.57 14.70
C PRO A 302 -18.37 -17.09 14.69
N PRO A 303 -17.74 -16.23 13.86
CA PRO A 303 -18.18 -14.85 13.70
C PRO A 303 -19.61 -14.82 13.11
N GLU A 304 -20.49 -13.99 13.68
CA GLU A 304 -21.83 -13.74 13.15
C GLU A 304 -21.97 -12.26 12.78
N LEU A 305 -22.29 -12.00 11.51
CA LEU A 305 -22.52 -10.65 11.01
C LEU A 305 -24.03 -10.38 10.94
N ARG A 306 -24.53 -9.57 11.87
CA ARG A 306 -25.97 -9.30 12.03
C ARG A 306 -26.54 -8.32 11.00
N THR A 307 -25.69 -7.46 10.44
CA THR A 307 -26.04 -6.44 9.45
C THR A 307 -24.79 -6.08 8.66
N LYS A 308 -24.96 -5.61 7.42
CA LYS A 308 -23.87 -5.07 6.62
C LYS A 308 -23.36 -3.71 7.14
N LYS A 309 -24.09 -3.03 8.01
CA LYS A 309 -23.69 -1.72 8.56
C LYS A 309 -22.50 -1.87 9.51
N GLY A 310 -21.49 -1.05 9.33
CA GLY A 310 -20.34 -1.00 10.21
C GLY A 310 -19.71 0.38 10.31
N LEU A 311 -18.77 0.53 11.25
CA LEU A 311 -18.08 1.79 11.54
C LEU A 311 -16.56 1.66 11.40
N GLY A 312 -15.98 2.51 10.56
CA GLY A 312 -14.54 2.59 10.34
C GLY A 312 -13.79 3.36 11.42
N GLY A 313 -12.54 2.98 11.72
CA GLY A 313 -11.63 3.77 12.57
C GLY A 313 -11.99 3.79 14.06
N PHE A 314 -12.67 2.76 14.55
CA PHE A 314 -13.20 2.71 15.90
C PHE A 314 -12.10 2.63 16.97
N ASN A 315 -12.25 3.43 18.03
CA ASN A 315 -11.52 3.31 19.29
C ASN A 315 -12.32 3.92 20.44
N LEU A 316 -12.13 3.42 21.67
CA LEU A 316 -12.83 3.95 22.86
C LEU A 316 -12.21 5.26 23.40
N GLY A 317 -11.37 5.96 22.63
CA GLY A 317 -10.74 7.21 23.06
C GLY A 317 -11.71 8.37 23.29
N ARG A 318 -13.01 8.19 22.98
CA ARG A 318 -14.06 9.20 23.10
C ARG A 318 -15.35 8.61 23.70
N PRO A 319 -15.39 8.36 25.02
CA PRO A 319 -16.55 7.70 25.67
C PRO A 319 -17.88 8.43 25.45
N ALA A 320 -17.86 9.76 25.29
CA ALA A 320 -19.05 10.56 25.02
C ALA A 320 -19.78 10.20 23.71
N LEU A 321 -19.12 9.50 22.80
CA LEU A 321 -19.71 9.07 21.54
C LEU A 321 -20.13 7.59 21.56
N GLU A 322 -19.81 6.83 22.62
CA GLU A 322 -20.05 5.38 22.67
C GLU A 322 -21.51 5.00 22.36
N GLY A 323 -22.48 5.84 22.73
CA GLY A 323 -23.90 5.63 22.42
C GLY A 323 -24.22 5.57 20.92
N ASP A 324 -23.37 6.11 20.03
CA ASP A 324 -23.54 5.94 18.59
C ASP A 324 -23.41 4.47 18.15
N LEU A 325 -22.62 3.67 18.85
CA LEU A 325 -22.49 2.24 18.54
C LEU A 325 -23.83 1.52 18.69
N ASP A 326 -24.66 2.00 19.62
CA ASP A 326 -25.99 1.48 19.90
C ASP A 326 -27.03 2.10 18.96
N ASP A 327 -26.99 3.43 18.80
CA ASP A 327 -27.94 4.16 17.96
C ASP A 327 -27.86 3.76 16.48
N LEU A 328 -26.64 3.58 15.94
CA LEU A 328 -26.44 3.37 14.50
C LEU A 328 -26.83 1.97 14.02
N GLY A 329 -27.09 1.02 14.93
CA GLY A 329 -27.44 -0.36 14.56
C GLY A 329 -26.37 -1.03 13.71
N ILE A 330 -25.10 -0.93 14.13
CA ILE A 330 -23.95 -1.53 13.41
C ILE A 330 -23.72 -2.98 13.84
N GLY A 331 -23.19 -3.79 12.93
CA GLY A 331 -22.81 -5.18 13.14
C GLY A 331 -21.31 -5.41 13.21
N SER A 332 -20.49 -4.42 12.81
CA SER A 332 -19.04 -4.57 12.75
C SER A 332 -18.28 -3.24 12.87
N VAL A 333 -16.98 -3.33 13.17
CA VAL A 333 -16.05 -2.19 13.27
C VAL A 333 -14.67 -2.54 12.72
N THR A 334 -13.93 -1.53 12.25
CA THR A 334 -12.48 -1.64 11.99
C THR A 334 -11.68 -0.93 13.08
N VAL A 335 -10.52 -1.50 13.45
CA VAL A 335 -9.61 -0.98 14.48
C VAL A 335 -8.18 -0.96 13.96
N ASN A 336 -7.55 0.22 13.95
CA ASN A 336 -6.16 0.38 13.49
C ASN A 336 -5.14 -0.13 14.53
N LEU A 337 -4.23 -0.99 14.09
CA LEU A 337 -3.15 -1.58 14.88
C LEU A 337 -1.79 -1.04 14.41
N PHE A 338 -1.38 0.10 14.97
CA PHE A 338 -0.04 0.64 14.75
C PHE A 338 0.99 -0.17 15.53
N LEU A 339 1.69 -1.10 14.88
CA LEU A 339 2.51 -2.11 15.56
C LEU A 339 3.60 -1.53 16.48
N SER A 340 4.16 -0.36 16.13
CA SER A 340 5.18 0.32 16.95
C SER A 340 4.67 0.80 18.32
N ARG A 341 3.35 0.83 18.52
CA ARG A 341 2.74 1.11 19.83
C ARG A 341 2.74 -0.10 20.75
N PHE A 342 2.74 -1.31 20.20
CA PHE A 342 2.48 -2.54 20.95
C PHE A 342 3.74 -3.31 21.31
N LEU A 343 4.84 -3.23 20.56
CA LEU A 343 6.08 -3.94 20.86
C LEU A 343 7.17 -2.97 21.32
N ARG A 344 7.92 -3.37 22.35
CA ARG A 344 9.02 -2.62 22.95
C ARG A 344 10.33 -3.38 22.85
N SER A 345 11.43 -2.66 22.68
CA SER A 345 12.75 -3.28 22.54
C SER A 345 13.34 -3.80 23.85
N ALA A 346 12.82 -3.36 25.00
CA ALA A 346 13.36 -3.72 26.31
C ALA A 346 12.27 -3.78 27.40
N ALA A 347 12.55 -4.54 28.45
CA ALA A 347 11.73 -4.61 29.65
C ALA A 347 11.64 -3.25 30.35
N SER A 348 10.45 -2.93 30.85
CA SER A 348 10.21 -1.82 31.78
C SER A 348 8.94 -2.05 32.59
N PRO A 349 8.64 -1.25 33.64
CA PRO A 349 7.35 -1.32 34.35
C PRO A 349 6.13 -1.13 33.43
N ARG A 350 6.31 -0.49 32.26
CA ARG A 350 5.27 -0.31 31.24
C ARG A 350 5.08 -1.53 30.34
N THR A 351 5.87 -2.59 30.48
CA THR A 351 5.80 -3.75 29.58
C THR A 351 5.09 -4.95 30.20
N MET A 352 4.57 -5.80 29.31
CA MET A 352 4.07 -7.15 29.60
C MET A 352 5.00 -8.13 28.87
N PRO A 353 5.83 -8.92 29.58
CA PRO A 353 6.66 -9.92 28.93
C PRO A 353 5.80 -11.07 28.39
N PHE A 354 6.15 -11.58 27.22
CA PHE A 354 5.58 -12.81 26.65
C PHE A 354 6.67 -13.62 25.96
N THR A 355 6.52 -14.94 25.93
CA THR A 355 7.51 -15.84 25.33
C THR A 355 7.01 -16.36 24.00
N PHE A 356 7.85 -16.28 22.98
CA PHE A 356 7.59 -16.82 21.64
C PHE A 356 8.87 -17.51 21.14
N LEU A 357 8.77 -18.79 20.78
CA LEU A 357 9.90 -19.62 20.32
C LEU A 357 11.16 -19.54 21.20
N GLY A 358 10.96 -19.61 22.52
CA GLY A 358 12.04 -19.56 23.50
C GLY A 358 12.66 -18.18 23.74
N ARG A 359 12.19 -17.13 23.05
CA ARG A 359 12.63 -15.74 23.24
C ARG A 359 11.57 -14.95 24.00
N THR A 360 12.01 -14.05 24.87
CA THR A 360 11.12 -13.13 25.59
C THR A 360 11.00 -11.82 24.83
N TYR A 361 9.78 -11.43 24.54
CA TYR A 361 9.39 -10.15 23.94
C TYR A 361 8.62 -9.31 24.95
N HIS A 362 8.48 -8.01 24.68
CA HIS A 362 7.89 -7.05 25.60
C HIS A 362 6.76 -6.26 24.93
N ALA A 363 5.51 -6.58 25.25
CA ALA A 363 4.38 -5.80 24.78
C ALA A 363 4.18 -4.53 25.63
N ASP A 364 3.73 -3.41 25.04
CA ASP A 364 3.38 -2.21 25.78
C ASP A 364 2.05 -2.39 26.52
N ARG A 365 2.10 -2.49 27.84
CA ARG A 365 0.95 -2.71 28.71
C ARG A 365 -0.16 -1.70 28.48
N VAL A 366 0.20 -0.42 28.40
CA VAL A 366 -0.77 0.69 28.33
C VAL A 366 -1.50 0.69 26.99
N GLU A 367 -0.79 0.42 25.91
CA GLU A 367 -1.39 0.35 24.58
C GLU A 367 -2.25 -0.92 24.40
N VAL A 368 -1.81 -2.05 24.96
CA VAL A 368 -2.61 -3.29 25.01
C VAL A 368 -3.89 -3.07 25.83
N GLU A 369 -3.83 -2.50 27.03
CA GLU A 369 -5.01 -2.24 27.86
C GLU A 369 -5.99 -1.25 27.22
N LYS A 370 -5.51 -0.29 26.41
CA LYS A 370 -6.38 0.58 25.59
C LYS A 370 -7.10 -0.22 24.52
N LEU A 371 -6.41 -1.14 23.85
CA LEU A 371 -7.02 -2.03 22.86
C LEU A 371 -8.02 -2.99 23.52
N ASP A 372 -7.69 -3.58 24.67
CA ASP A 372 -8.61 -4.43 25.44
C ASP A 372 -9.94 -3.73 25.71
N ARG A 373 -9.90 -2.47 26.20
CA ARG A 373 -11.14 -1.70 26.45
C ARG A 373 -11.95 -1.46 25.19
N THR A 374 -11.27 -1.18 24.07
CA THR A 374 -11.92 -1.01 22.77
C THR A 374 -12.62 -2.29 22.32
N LEU A 375 -11.93 -3.43 22.41
CA LEU A 375 -12.47 -4.72 21.98
C LEU A 375 -13.53 -5.26 22.94
N LEU A 376 -13.44 -4.98 24.24
CA LEU A 376 -14.49 -5.28 25.22
C LEU A 376 -15.77 -4.49 24.93
N ALA A 377 -15.66 -3.22 24.56
CA ALA A 377 -16.81 -2.41 24.17
C ALA A 377 -17.51 -2.96 22.91
N ALA A 378 -16.74 -3.45 21.94
CA ALA A 378 -17.25 -4.13 20.75
C ALA A 378 -17.88 -5.50 21.09
N ALA A 379 -17.22 -6.29 21.94
CA ALA A 379 -17.70 -7.61 22.36
C ALA A 379 -19.02 -7.55 23.13
N ARG A 380 -19.18 -6.58 24.05
CA ARG A 380 -20.47 -6.35 24.77
C ARG A 380 -21.65 -6.12 23.85
N ARG A 381 -21.37 -5.60 22.65
CA ARG A 381 -22.35 -5.28 21.62
C ARG A 381 -22.44 -6.35 20.53
N ASN A 382 -21.72 -7.47 20.66
CA ASN A 382 -21.61 -8.51 19.63
C ASN A 382 -21.23 -7.93 18.26
N LEU A 383 -20.24 -7.04 18.23
CA LEU A 383 -19.72 -6.47 16.99
C LEU A 383 -18.58 -7.35 16.45
N LEU A 384 -18.63 -7.63 15.16
CA LEU A 384 -17.52 -8.24 14.45
C LEU A 384 -16.39 -7.21 14.30
N VAL A 385 -15.15 -7.62 14.57
CA VAL A 385 -14.00 -6.71 14.60
C VAL A 385 -12.97 -7.11 13.55
N PHE A 386 -12.59 -6.13 12.72
CA PHE A 386 -11.48 -6.19 11.79
C PHE A 386 -10.28 -5.39 12.31
N GLY A 387 -9.16 -6.05 12.62
CA GLY A 387 -7.91 -5.36 12.96
C GLY A 387 -7.11 -4.99 11.71
N ILE A 388 -6.81 -3.71 11.50
CA ILE A 388 -5.97 -3.25 10.39
C ILE A 388 -4.52 -3.20 10.85
N VAL A 389 -3.69 -4.10 10.35
CA VAL A 389 -2.27 -4.19 10.71
C VAL A 389 -1.49 -3.11 9.96
N LEU A 390 -0.89 -2.18 10.69
CA LEU A 390 -0.12 -1.07 10.12
C LEU A 390 1.31 -1.13 10.67
N VAL A 391 2.31 -1.17 9.79
CA VAL A 391 3.74 -1.15 10.16
C VAL A 391 4.28 0.27 9.99
N PRO A 392 4.44 1.04 11.08
CA PRO A 392 5.00 2.39 10.97
C PRO A 392 6.46 2.35 10.55
N ARG A 393 6.94 3.43 9.94
CA ARG A 393 8.36 3.59 9.59
C ARG A 393 9.28 3.41 10.80
N ALA A 394 10.54 3.03 10.58
CA ALA A 394 11.49 2.69 11.63
C ALA A 394 11.63 3.79 12.70
N LYS A 395 11.53 5.06 12.31
CA LYS A 395 11.60 6.22 13.22
C LYS A 395 10.47 6.30 14.25
N SER A 396 9.36 5.58 14.04
CA SER A 396 8.19 5.57 14.93
C SER A 396 8.25 4.48 16.00
N TRP A 397 9.33 3.70 16.05
CA TRP A 397 9.59 2.66 17.04
C TRP A 397 10.41 3.22 18.21
N ASP A 398 10.32 2.59 19.38
CA ASP A 398 11.05 3.00 20.59
C ASP A 398 12.56 2.75 20.50
N SER A 399 13.00 1.94 19.53
CA SER A 399 14.40 1.70 19.23
C SER A 399 14.65 1.66 17.71
N PRO A 400 15.73 2.29 17.20
CA PRO A 400 16.12 2.18 15.79
C PRO A 400 16.37 0.75 15.34
N ALA A 401 16.87 -0.12 16.22
CA ALA A 401 17.14 -1.52 15.89
C ALA A 401 15.83 -2.30 15.66
N LEU A 402 14.85 -2.13 16.54
CA LEU A 402 13.52 -2.74 16.38
C LEU A 402 12.79 -2.16 15.17
N GLY A 403 12.88 -0.84 14.96
CA GLY A 403 12.30 -0.19 13.79
C GLY A 403 12.84 -0.74 12.47
N ARG A 404 14.17 -0.88 12.32
CA ARG A 404 14.80 -1.49 11.13
C ARG A 404 14.46 -2.97 10.95
N LEU A 405 14.18 -3.68 12.05
CA LEU A 405 13.79 -5.07 11.99
C LEU A 405 12.36 -5.23 11.44
N MET A 406 11.46 -4.30 11.72
CA MET A 406 10.05 -4.38 11.34
C MET A 406 9.74 -3.69 10.01
N GLU A 407 10.38 -2.56 9.72
CA GLU A 407 10.29 -1.83 8.45
C GLU A 407 10.98 -2.60 7.32
N HIS A 408 10.33 -2.71 6.16
CA HIS A 408 10.96 -3.29 4.98
C HIS A 408 12.25 -2.53 4.64
N PRO A 409 13.39 -3.21 4.37
CA PRO A 409 14.70 -2.56 4.22
C PRO A 409 14.76 -1.49 3.12
N ASP A 410 13.88 -1.60 2.14
CA ASP A 410 13.79 -0.67 1.01
C ASP A 410 12.71 0.41 1.17
N CYS A 411 12.08 0.50 2.33
CA CYS A 411 11.06 1.51 2.60
C CYS A 411 11.63 2.92 2.41
N LEU A 412 10.94 3.74 1.61
CA LEU A 412 11.36 5.11 1.33
C LEU A 412 10.62 6.13 2.23
N PRO A 413 11.20 7.31 2.46
CA PRO A 413 10.62 8.32 3.34
C PRO A 413 9.23 8.83 2.93
N ALA A 414 8.88 8.68 1.64
CA ALA A 414 7.58 9.02 1.07
C ALA A 414 6.42 8.14 1.60
N GLY A 415 6.72 6.95 2.13
CA GLY A 415 5.72 6.07 2.73
C GLY A 415 5.23 6.57 4.09
N ILE A 416 3.92 6.52 4.31
CA ILE A 416 3.28 6.70 5.62
C ILE A 416 3.50 5.44 6.47
N TYR A 417 3.27 4.26 5.88
CA TYR A 417 3.59 2.96 6.46
C TYR A 417 4.53 2.17 5.54
N SER A 418 5.19 1.19 6.14
CA SER A 418 6.05 0.24 5.45
C SER A 418 5.32 -1.08 5.22
N MET A 419 5.74 -1.84 4.22
CA MET A 419 5.52 -3.30 4.23
C MET A 419 6.26 -3.90 5.44
N ALA A 420 5.74 -4.96 6.03
CA ALA A 420 6.53 -5.71 7.02
C ALA A 420 7.80 -6.27 6.36
N ASN A 421 8.93 -6.23 7.07
CA ASN A 421 10.14 -6.90 6.59
C ASN A 421 9.95 -8.42 6.61
N VAL A 422 9.67 -8.98 5.43
CA VAL A 422 9.51 -10.42 5.20
C VAL A 422 10.70 -11.01 4.44
N THR A 423 11.83 -10.31 4.37
CA THR A 423 13.04 -10.73 3.65
C THR A 423 14.15 -11.21 4.59
N ASP A 424 13.93 -11.11 5.91
CA ASP A 424 14.87 -11.53 6.94
C ASP A 424 14.20 -12.45 7.96
N GLY A 425 14.93 -13.46 8.45
CA GLY A 425 14.40 -14.45 9.37
C GLY A 425 14.05 -13.87 10.75
N ALA A 426 14.92 -13.03 11.31
CA ALA A 426 14.68 -12.39 12.60
C ALA A 426 13.54 -11.37 12.52
N ALA A 427 13.40 -10.70 11.38
CA ALA A 427 12.26 -9.82 11.09
C ALA A 427 10.93 -10.59 11.05
N VAL A 428 10.87 -11.69 10.30
CA VAL A 428 9.68 -12.56 10.23
C VAL A 428 9.32 -13.10 11.60
N GLU A 429 10.29 -13.59 12.38
CA GLU A 429 10.05 -14.08 13.74
C GLU A 429 9.51 -12.99 14.67
N THR A 430 10.07 -11.77 14.60
CA THR A 430 9.63 -10.66 15.46
C THR A 430 8.24 -10.16 15.08
N TYR A 431 7.95 -10.09 13.78
CA TYR A 431 6.61 -9.78 13.30
C TYR A 431 5.61 -10.87 13.71
N ALA A 432 5.96 -12.15 13.53
CA ALA A 432 5.14 -13.28 13.96
C ALA A 432 4.90 -13.29 15.48
N ALA A 433 5.90 -12.96 16.30
CA ALA A 433 5.77 -12.89 17.75
C ALA A 433 4.70 -11.87 18.19
N LEU A 434 4.71 -10.68 17.58
CA LEU A 434 3.71 -9.65 17.89
C LEU A 434 2.31 -10.05 17.41
N LEU A 435 2.20 -10.61 16.19
CA LEU A 435 0.92 -11.12 15.69
C LEU A 435 0.40 -12.26 16.56
N ASP A 436 1.26 -13.18 17.00
CA ASP A 436 0.90 -14.32 17.85
C ASP A 436 0.41 -13.85 19.22
N PHE A 437 1.10 -12.90 19.85
CA PHE A 437 0.65 -12.28 21.10
C PHE A 437 -0.75 -11.68 21.01
N LEU A 438 -1.02 -10.90 19.96
CA LEU A 438 -2.32 -10.27 19.74
C LEU A 438 -3.40 -11.31 19.37
N ALA A 439 -3.08 -12.27 18.50
CA ALA A 439 -3.99 -13.32 18.07
C ALA A 439 -4.40 -14.24 19.22
N GLU A 440 -3.44 -14.69 20.03
CA GLU A 440 -3.69 -15.49 21.22
C GLU A 440 -4.61 -14.75 22.18
N ARG A 441 -4.24 -13.50 22.54
CA ARG A 441 -4.97 -12.69 23.51
C ARG A 441 -6.43 -12.46 23.12
N TYR A 442 -6.67 -12.09 21.85
CA TYR A 442 -8.00 -11.72 21.36
C TYR A 442 -8.79 -12.86 20.72
N SER A 443 -8.29 -14.09 20.85
CA SER A 443 -9.02 -15.32 20.53
C SER A 443 -9.31 -16.18 21.76
N ARG A 444 -8.95 -15.71 22.97
CA ARG A 444 -9.16 -16.48 24.21
C ARG A 444 -10.64 -16.82 24.43
N PRO A 445 -10.97 -18.06 24.83
CA PRO A 445 -12.33 -18.44 25.19
C PRO A 445 -12.94 -17.50 26.24
N GLY A 446 -14.21 -17.15 26.07
CA GLY A 446 -14.90 -16.18 26.93
C GLY A 446 -14.56 -14.70 26.64
N ALA A 447 -13.68 -14.42 25.68
CA ALA A 447 -13.29 -13.07 25.26
C ALA A 447 -12.96 -12.10 26.44
N PRO A 448 -12.10 -12.50 27.40
CA PRO A 448 -11.80 -11.69 28.60
C PRO A 448 -11.16 -10.34 28.29
N PHE A 449 -10.62 -10.17 27.08
CA PHE A 449 -10.01 -8.93 26.58
C PHE A 449 -10.73 -8.40 25.34
N GLY A 450 -11.97 -8.83 25.12
CA GLY A 450 -12.67 -8.65 23.86
C GLY A 450 -12.21 -9.64 22.79
N ARG A 451 -12.61 -9.40 21.53
CA ARG A 451 -12.33 -10.30 20.42
C ARG A 451 -11.96 -9.55 19.14
N MET A 452 -11.02 -10.12 18.39
CA MET A 452 -10.66 -9.69 17.03
C MET A 452 -10.87 -10.85 16.07
N HIS A 453 -11.77 -10.71 15.11
CA HIS A 453 -12.28 -11.83 14.31
C HIS A 453 -11.49 -12.00 13.02
N HIS A 454 -11.21 -10.88 12.36
CA HIS A 454 -10.55 -10.86 11.05
C HIS A 454 -9.49 -9.76 11.00
N TRP A 455 -8.54 -9.91 10.10
CA TRP A 455 -7.34 -9.06 10.06
C TRP A 455 -7.14 -8.52 8.66
N ILE A 456 -7.10 -7.21 8.51
CA ILE A 456 -6.76 -6.54 7.25
C ILE A 456 -5.25 -6.31 7.29
N ILE A 457 -4.54 -6.88 6.31
CA ILE A 457 -3.09 -6.89 6.32
C ILE A 457 -2.60 -5.72 5.47
N HIS A 458 -2.05 -4.71 6.15
CA HIS A 458 -1.66 -3.41 5.62
C HIS A 458 -2.85 -2.60 5.09
N ASN A 459 -2.59 -1.41 4.57
CA ASN A 459 -3.62 -0.49 4.06
C ASN A 459 -3.34 -0.17 2.59
N GLU A 460 -4.38 -0.21 1.75
CA GLU A 460 -4.35 0.23 0.35
C GLU A 460 -3.08 -0.20 -0.39
N VAL A 461 -2.86 -1.52 -0.45
CA VAL A 461 -1.59 -2.11 -0.87
C VAL A 461 -1.32 -1.92 -2.37
N ASP A 462 -2.37 -1.67 -3.14
CA ASP A 462 -2.33 -1.27 -4.53
C ASP A 462 -1.80 0.18 -4.69
N ALA A 463 -2.00 1.03 -3.68
CA ALA A 463 -1.32 2.32 -3.50
C ALA A 463 -0.08 2.20 -2.59
N GLY A 464 0.64 1.08 -2.70
CA GLY A 464 1.74 0.68 -1.81
C GLY A 464 2.85 1.72 -1.62
N TRP A 465 3.12 2.58 -2.61
CA TRP A 465 4.10 3.66 -2.46
C TRP A 465 3.82 4.58 -1.26
N VAL A 466 2.53 4.86 -0.98
CA VAL A 466 2.13 5.74 0.12
C VAL A 466 1.81 4.92 1.37
N TRP A 467 1.05 3.83 1.22
CA TRP A 467 0.42 3.19 2.38
C TRP A 467 1.04 1.87 2.82
N THR A 468 1.92 1.27 2.02
CA THR A 468 2.57 -0.02 2.34
C THR A 468 3.91 -0.10 1.61
N ASN A 469 4.84 0.81 1.96
CA ASN A 469 6.03 1.07 1.15
C ASN A 469 7.13 0.01 1.36
N CYS A 470 7.64 -0.54 0.26
CA CYS A 470 8.82 -1.42 0.23
C CYS A 470 9.79 -1.01 -0.90
N GLY A 471 9.84 0.28 -1.20
CA GLY A 471 10.56 0.85 -2.34
C GLY A 471 9.84 0.67 -3.68
N GLU A 472 10.46 1.14 -4.76
CA GLU A 472 9.99 0.86 -6.12
C GLU A 472 10.33 -0.60 -6.45
N LYS A 473 9.30 -1.41 -6.74
CA LYS A 473 9.42 -2.83 -7.04
C LYS A 473 8.62 -3.16 -8.30
N PRO A 474 9.07 -4.13 -9.11
CA PRO A 474 8.22 -4.75 -10.11
C PRO A 474 6.92 -5.31 -9.47
N PRO A 475 5.74 -5.19 -10.09
CA PRO A 475 4.45 -5.48 -9.45
C PRO A 475 4.32 -6.90 -8.87
N LEU A 476 4.78 -7.93 -9.57
CA LEU A 476 4.69 -9.31 -9.08
C LEU A 476 5.68 -9.55 -7.93
N LEU A 477 6.86 -8.92 -7.95
CA LEU A 477 7.78 -8.97 -6.81
C LEU A 477 7.23 -8.24 -5.57
N TYR A 478 6.56 -7.10 -5.77
CA TYR A 478 5.84 -6.43 -4.68
C TYR A 478 4.79 -7.36 -4.06
N VAL A 479 3.97 -8.00 -4.90
CA VAL A 479 2.92 -8.91 -4.42
C VAL A 479 3.48 -10.21 -3.83
N ASP A 480 4.66 -10.69 -4.22
CA ASP A 480 5.35 -11.80 -3.52
C ASP A 480 5.57 -11.47 -2.04
N GLN A 481 6.11 -10.28 -1.76
CA GLN A 481 6.34 -9.83 -0.38
C GLN A 481 5.02 -9.61 0.37
N TYR A 482 4.03 -9.03 -0.29
CA TYR A 482 2.71 -8.85 0.30
C TYR A 482 2.03 -10.19 0.62
N HIS A 483 2.06 -11.15 -0.31
CA HIS A 483 1.54 -12.51 -0.15
C HIS A 483 2.19 -13.20 1.04
N LYS A 484 3.53 -13.10 1.18
CA LYS A 484 4.26 -13.61 2.36
C LYS A 484 3.75 -12.98 3.65
N SER A 485 3.51 -11.67 3.68
CA SER A 485 2.96 -10.98 4.86
C SER A 485 1.55 -11.49 5.20
N MET A 486 0.67 -11.63 4.20
CA MET A 486 -0.68 -12.19 4.37
C MET A 486 -0.64 -13.64 4.87
N ARG A 487 0.25 -14.47 4.30
CA ARG A 487 0.43 -15.87 4.68
C ARG A 487 0.86 -16.00 6.12
N LEU A 488 1.88 -15.24 6.53
CA LEU A 488 2.38 -15.27 7.91
C LEU A 488 1.25 -14.94 8.90
N ALA A 489 0.53 -13.84 8.65
CA ALA A 489 -0.60 -13.45 9.51
C ALA A 489 -1.70 -14.51 9.53
N HIS A 490 -2.11 -15.03 8.37
CA HIS A 490 -3.11 -16.10 8.29
C HIS A 490 -2.68 -17.34 9.09
N LEU A 491 -1.46 -17.82 8.88
CA LEU A 491 -0.94 -19.00 9.56
C LEU A 491 -0.88 -18.82 11.07
N VAL A 492 -0.47 -17.64 11.55
CA VAL A 492 -0.48 -17.29 12.97
C VAL A 492 -1.90 -17.30 13.54
N LEU A 493 -2.85 -16.68 12.84
CA LEU A 493 -4.24 -16.56 13.30
C LEU A 493 -4.96 -17.91 13.37
N ARG A 494 -4.74 -18.79 12.38
CA ARG A 494 -5.37 -20.11 12.33
C ARG A 494 -4.92 -21.03 13.45
N GLN A 495 -3.86 -20.69 14.18
CA GLN A 495 -3.49 -21.39 15.41
C GLN A 495 -4.50 -21.15 16.55
N TYR A 496 -5.30 -20.09 16.51
CA TYR A 496 -6.16 -19.69 17.63
C TYR A 496 -7.63 -19.62 17.28
N ASP A 497 -7.96 -19.26 16.03
CA ASP A 497 -9.33 -19.20 15.54
C ASP A 497 -9.42 -19.87 14.17
N ALA A 498 -10.20 -20.95 14.08
CA ALA A 498 -10.34 -21.70 12.85
C ALA A 498 -11.16 -20.97 11.76
N GLN A 499 -11.79 -19.85 12.11
CA GLN A 499 -12.61 -19.01 11.24
C GLN A 499 -11.95 -17.66 10.95
N ALA A 500 -10.79 -17.36 11.56
CA ALA A 500 -10.07 -16.13 11.29
C ALA A 500 -9.59 -16.08 9.83
N ARG A 501 -9.71 -14.90 9.23
CA ARG A 501 -9.33 -14.64 7.84
C ARG A 501 -8.47 -13.40 7.77
N VAL A 502 -7.65 -13.35 6.73
CA VAL A 502 -6.91 -12.15 6.35
C VAL A 502 -7.54 -11.50 5.13
N PHE A 503 -7.50 -10.17 5.07
CA PHE A 503 -8.11 -9.38 4.00
C PHE A 503 -7.07 -8.49 3.32
N ALA A 504 -7.16 -8.40 2.00
CA ALA A 504 -6.35 -7.49 1.21
C ALA A 504 -7.04 -6.13 1.06
N SER A 505 -6.43 -5.07 1.61
CA SER A 505 -6.95 -3.71 1.52
C SER A 505 -6.58 -3.06 0.19
N LEU A 506 -7.56 -2.53 -0.53
CA LEU A 506 -7.43 -2.06 -1.91
C LEU A 506 -8.18 -0.74 -2.13
N THR A 507 -7.58 0.21 -2.86
CA THR A 507 -8.24 1.47 -3.26
C THR A 507 -9.34 1.24 -4.30
N HIS A 508 -10.02 2.31 -4.70
CA HIS A 508 -11.00 2.34 -5.78
C HIS A 508 -10.38 2.27 -7.20
N HIS A 509 -9.04 2.26 -7.33
CA HIS A 509 -8.33 2.10 -8.60
C HIS A 509 -8.30 0.63 -9.04
N TRP A 510 -9.14 0.26 -10.00
CA TRP A 510 -9.37 -1.13 -10.38
C TRP A 510 -8.44 -1.63 -11.48
N ALA A 511 -8.63 -1.14 -12.72
CA ALA A 511 -7.83 -1.50 -13.90
C ALA A 511 -6.88 -0.37 -14.34
N ALA A 512 -7.00 0.82 -13.75
CA ALA A 512 -6.12 1.95 -14.02
C ALA A 512 -5.81 2.73 -12.73
N THR A 513 -4.61 3.29 -12.65
CA THR A 513 -4.11 4.04 -11.51
C THR A 513 -3.86 5.51 -11.88
N ALA A 514 -3.90 6.38 -10.88
CA ALA A 514 -3.53 7.79 -11.05
C ALA A 514 -2.01 7.98 -11.16
N SER A 515 -1.22 7.03 -10.66
CA SER A 515 0.24 7.10 -10.58
C SER A 515 0.89 5.80 -11.06
N PHE A 516 2.01 5.91 -11.77
CA PHE A 516 2.82 4.75 -12.18
C PHE A 516 3.43 3.96 -11.01
N ARG A 517 3.42 4.57 -9.81
CA ARG A 517 3.90 3.95 -8.57
C ARG A 517 2.84 3.09 -7.87
N TYR A 518 1.62 3.09 -8.38
CA TYR A 518 0.52 2.26 -7.89
C TYR A 518 0.32 1.09 -8.85
N ILE A 519 -0.13 -0.02 -8.30
CA ILE A 519 -0.51 -1.23 -9.04
C ILE A 519 -2.04 -1.21 -9.14
N PRO A 520 -2.68 -1.46 -10.29
CA PRO A 520 -4.13 -1.62 -10.34
C PRO A 520 -4.60 -2.72 -9.38
N SER A 521 -5.68 -2.48 -8.62
CA SER A 521 -6.22 -3.47 -7.66
C SER A 521 -6.50 -4.83 -8.31
N ARG A 522 -6.99 -4.84 -9.56
CA ARG A 522 -7.22 -6.08 -10.32
C ARG A 522 -5.92 -6.87 -10.54
N GLU A 523 -4.81 -6.19 -10.77
CA GLU A 523 -3.50 -6.83 -10.98
C GLU A 523 -2.95 -7.42 -9.66
N VAL A 524 -3.09 -6.70 -8.53
CA VAL A 524 -2.77 -7.24 -7.20
C VAL A 524 -3.53 -8.54 -6.95
N LEU A 525 -4.86 -8.54 -7.17
CA LEU A 525 -5.70 -9.72 -6.99
C LEU A 525 -5.34 -10.88 -7.94
N ARG A 526 -4.98 -10.58 -9.20
CA ARG A 526 -4.52 -11.61 -10.16
C ARG A 526 -3.22 -12.26 -9.69
N HIS A 527 -2.28 -11.49 -9.15
CA HIS A 527 -1.06 -12.04 -8.57
C HIS A 527 -1.34 -12.87 -7.31
N LEU A 528 -2.21 -12.42 -6.41
CA LEU A 528 -2.64 -13.22 -5.26
C LEU A 528 -3.27 -14.55 -5.68
N LEU A 529 -4.10 -14.55 -6.73
CA LEU A 529 -4.66 -15.78 -7.31
C LEU A 529 -3.57 -16.69 -7.92
N ALA A 530 -2.56 -16.13 -8.58
CA ALA A 530 -1.44 -16.91 -9.14
C ALA A 530 -0.66 -17.62 -8.02
N PHE A 531 -0.30 -16.90 -6.95
CA PHE A 531 0.32 -17.51 -5.77
C PHE A 531 -0.60 -18.53 -5.09
N SER A 532 -1.90 -18.23 -4.96
CA SER A 532 -2.86 -19.16 -4.36
C SER A 532 -2.96 -20.49 -5.12
N ARG A 533 -2.85 -20.44 -6.45
CA ARG A 533 -2.88 -21.65 -7.29
C ARG A 533 -1.58 -22.45 -7.23
N ALA A 534 -0.44 -21.77 -7.26
CA ALA A 534 0.87 -22.42 -7.28
C ALA A 534 1.29 -22.91 -5.90
N GLU A 535 1.04 -22.12 -4.84
CA GLU A 535 1.60 -22.34 -3.50
C GLU A 535 0.58 -22.85 -2.45
N GLY A 536 -0.58 -23.30 -2.91
CA GLY A 536 -1.67 -23.86 -2.08
C GLY A 536 -2.62 -22.79 -1.57
N ASP A 537 -3.89 -22.82 -1.96
CA ASP A 537 -4.84 -21.74 -1.71
C ASP A 537 -5.19 -21.54 -0.22
N PHE A 538 -5.48 -20.30 0.19
CA PHE A 538 -5.94 -19.92 1.53
C PHE A 538 -7.14 -18.95 1.44
N ASP A 539 -7.97 -18.92 2.47
CA ASP A 539 -9.28 -18.25 2.48
C ASP A 539 -9.19 -16.73 2.74
N TRP A 540 -8.25 -16.07 2.08
CA TRP A 540 -8.16 -14.61 2.08
C TRP A 540 -9.40 -13.94 1.47
N GLY A 541 -9.74 -12.77 2.01
CA GLY A 541 -10.83 -11.90 1.56
C GLY A 541 -10.34 -10.56 1.00
N ILE A 542 -11.29 -9.71 0.61
CA ILE A 542 -11.04 -8.39 0.00
C ILE A 542 -11.61 -7.30 0.90
N ALA A 543 -10.77 -6.34 1.29
CA ALA A 543 -11.10 -5.13 2.03
C ALA A 543 -11.08 -3.95 1.03
N PHE A 544 -12.15 -3.77 0.27
CA PHE A 544 -12.17 -2.82 -0.85
C PHE A 544 -12.57 -1.42 -0.39
N HIS A 545 -11.94 -0.36 -0.91
CA HIS A 545 -12.19 1.04 -0.54
C HIS A 545 -12.85 1.82 -1.69
N PRO A 546 -14.13 1.57 -2.03
CA PRO A 546 -14.80 2.33 -3.06
C PRO A 546 -15.07 3.74 -2.57
N TYR A 547 -14.42 4.71 -3.19
CA TYR A 547 -14.77 6.12 -3.10
C TYR A 547 -15.33 6.60 -4.44
N PRO A 548 -16.05 7.74 -4.48
CA PRO A 548 -16.36 8.40 -5.75
C PRO A 548 -15.08 8.68 -6.56
N GLU A 549 -15.22 8.81 -7.89
CA GLU A 549 -14.09 9.02 -8.81
C GLU A 549 -13.17 10.18 -8.37
N SER A 550 -13.77 11.24 -7.83
CA SER A 550 -13.07 12.28 -7.10
C SER A 550 -13.46 12.23 -5.63
N LEU A 551 -12.48 12.10 -4.74
CA LEU A 551 -12.70 12.15 -3.29
C LEU A 551 -13.41 13.44 -2.83
N ARG A 552 -13.33 14.52 -3.62
CA ARG A 552 -13.97 15.81 -3.29
C ARG A 552 -15.44 15.89 -3.70
N GLU A 553 -15.90 14.99 -4.57
CA GLU A 553 -17.23 15.03 -5.19
C GLU A 553 -18.11 13.87 -4.67
N PRO A 554 -19.05 14.10 -3.75
CA PRO A 554 -19.90 13.04 -3.20
C PRO A 554 -20.85 12.39 -4.21
N LYS A 555 -21.17 13.03 -5.35
CA LYS A 555 -22.18 12.56 -6.31
C LYS A 555 -21.66 11.44 -7.22
N THR A 556 -21.32 10.31 -6.63
CA THR A 556 -20.78 9.10 -7.29
C THR A 556 -21.63 8.59 -8.47
N TRP A 557 -22.94 8.81 -8.47
CA TRP A 557 -23.81 8.43 -9.59
C TRP A 557 -23.44 9.15 -10.91
N ARG A 558 -22.63 10.22 -10.84
CA ARG A 558 -22.08 10.96 -11.98
C ARG A 558 -20.68 10.52 -12.40
N ASP A 559 -20.07 9.55 -11.72
CA ASP A 559 -18.74 9.05 -12.04
C ASP A 559 -18.70 8.53 -13.48
N ARG A 560 -17.66 8.90 -14.23
CA ARG A 560 -17.54 8.58 -15.66
C ARG A 560 -16.55 7.44 -15.90
N LYS A 561 -15.53 7.32 -15.07
CA LYS A 561 -14.53 6.25 -15.10
C LYS A 561 -15.04 4.92 -14.52
N ALA A 562 -16.16 4.93 -13.81
CA ALA A 562 -16.80 3.73 -13.29
C ALA A 562 -17.80 3.18 -14.35
N THR A 563 -17.35 2.19 -15.12
CA THR A 563 -18.16 1.48 -16.12
C THR A 563 -18.59 0.10 -15.59
N PHE A 564 -19.53 -0.56 -16.27
CA PHE A 564 -20.01 -1.91 -15.91
C PHE A 564 -19.28 -3.00 -16.72
N ALA A 565 -17.96 -2.91 -16.80
CA ALA A 565 -17.09 -3.87 -17.45
C ALA A 565 -15.97 -4.32 -16.50
N PHE A 566 -15.45 -5.54 -16.67
CA PHE A 566 -14.38 -6.07 -15.83
C PHE A 566 -13.06 -5.28 -15.93
N ASP A 567 -12.86 -4.54 -17.01
CA ASP A 567 -11.72 -3.64 -17.25
C ASP A 567 -12.03 -2.17 -16.90
N THR A 568 -13.12 -1.89 -16.16
CA THR A 568 -13.43 -0.55 -15.68
C THR A 568 -12.21 0.10 -15.02
N PRO A 569 -11.84 1.34 -15.36
CA PRO A 569 -10.70 2.01 -14.73
C PRO A 569 -10.79 2.03 -13.20
N MET A 570 -11.98 2.25 -12.66
CA MET A 570 -12.24 2.38 -11.22
C MET A 570 -13.50 1.60 -10.82
N ILE A 571 -13.51 1.12 -9.59
CA ILE A 571 -14.73 0.65 -8.93
C ILE A 571 -15.06 1.64 -7.82
N THR A 572 -16.14 2.40 -8.04
CA THR A 572 -16.67 3.38 -7.10
C THR A 572 -17.99 2.85 -6.53
N PHE A 573 -18.73 3.67 -5.77
CA PHE A 573 -20.08 3.30 -5.36
C PHE A 573 -21.02 3.06 -6.55
N LYS A 574 -20.75 3.63 -7.73
CA LYS A 574 -21.61 3.52 -8.92
C LYS A 574 -21.69 2.09 -9.47
N ASN A 575 -20.59 1.34 -9.47
CA ASN A 575 -20.44 0.09 -10.21
C ASN A 575 -19.95 -1.09 -9.36
N LEU A 576 -20.34 -1.14 -8.08
CA LEU A 576 -20.00 -2.24 -7.16
C LEU A 576 -20.38 -3.64 -7.70
N GLU A 577 -21.34 -3.71 -8.62
CA GLU A 577 -21.72 -4.91 -9.37
C GLU A 577 -20.53 -5.58 -10.09
N VAL A 578 -19.53 -4.79 -10.52
CA VAL A 578 -18.31 -5.34 -11.16
C VAL A 578 -17.52 -6.18 -10.16
N LEU A 579 -17.33 -5.69 -8.94
CA LEU A 579 -16.59 -6.41 -7.90
C LEU A 579 -17.34 -7.68 -7.47
N ASP A 580 -18.66 -7.57 -7.27
CA ASP A 580 -19.52 -8.71 -6.95
C ASP A 580 -19.48 -9.80 -8.04
N ALA A 581 -19.55 -9.41 -9.32
CA ALA A 581 -19.41 -10.34 -10.44
C ALA A 581 -18.01 -10.97 -10.49
N TRP A 582 -16.96 -10.18 -10.24
CA TRP A 582 -15.57 -10.63 -10.34
C TRP A 582 -15.25 -11.74 -9.34
N VAL A 583 -15.66 -11.59 -8.07
CA VAL A 583 -15.41 -12.62 -7.05
C VAL A 583 -16.26 -13.89 -7.24
N LYS A 584 -17.35 -13.79 -8.01
CA LYS A 584 -18.23 -14.92 -8.36
C LYS A 584 -17.69 -15.77 -9.51
N VAL A 585 -16.71 -15.30 -10.27
CA VAL A 585 -16.05 -16.09 -11.33
C VAL A 585 -15.38 -17.33 -10.71
N PRO A 586 -15.64 -18.55 -11.20
CA PRO A 586 -15.12 -19.80 -10.60
C PRO A 586 -13.59 -19.79 -10.41
N ALA A 587 -12.86 -19.19 -11.36
CA ALA A 587 -11.41 -19.04 -11.33
C ALA A 587 -10.89 -18.15 -10.18
N HIS A 588 -11.74 -17.33 -9.56
CA HIS A 588 -11.37 -16.38 -8.50
C HIS A 588 -11.79 -16.88 -7.10
N ARG A 589 -12.64 -17.91 -7.03
CA ARG A 589 -13.14 -18.49 -5.80
C ARG A 589 -12.06 -19.22 -5.02
N TYR A 590 -12.19 -19.23 -3.69
CA TYR A 590 -11.35 -20.05 -2.83
C TYR A 590 -11.55 -21.53 -3.18
N ARG A 591 -10.45 -22.20 -3.56
CA ARG A 591 -10.42 -23.59 -4.05
C ARG A 591 -11.40 -23.87 -5.20
N GLY A 592 -11.74 -22.83 -5.98
CA GLY A 592 -12.74 -22.91 -7.06
C GLY A 592 -14.19 -23.12 -6.59
N ARG A 593 -14.46 -23.07 -5.28
CA ARG A 593 -15.77 -23.40 -4.68
C ARG A 593 -16.43 -22.19 -4.05
N ASP A 594 -15.76 -21.57 -3.09
CA ASP A 594 -16.35 -20.55 -2.22
C ASP A 594 -16.04 -19.14 -2.71
N VAL A 595 -17.05 -18.27 -2.75
CA VAL A 595 -16.85 -16.85 -3.08
C VAL A 595 -15.99 -16.22 -1.99
N ARG A 596 -14.93 -15.50 -2.39
CA ARG A 596 -14.08 -14.79 -1.45
C ARG A 596 -14.85 -13.62 -0.84
N PRO A 597 -14.85 -13.45 0.49
CA PRO A 597 -15.66 -12.44 1.15
C PRO A 597 -15.15 -11.04 0.80
N VAL A 598 -16.07 -10.13 0.48
CA VAL A 598 -15.76 -8.72 0.26
C VAL A 598 -16.34 -7.90 1.41
N HIS A 599 -15.50 -7.13 2.08
CA HIS A 599 -15.92 -6.07 2.99
C HIS A 599 -15.47 -4.73 2.41
N LEU A 600 -16.37 -3.75 2.44
CA LEU A 600 -16.01 -2.37 2.17
C LEU A 600 -15.55 -1.78 3.50
N THR A 601 -14.24 -1.58 3.68
CA THR A 601 -13.64 -1.36 5.02
C THR A 601 -13.28 0.09 5.37
N GLU A 602 -13.30 0.98 4.40
CA GLU A 602 -13.03 2.41 4.55
C GLU A 602 -13.69 3.23 3.43
N GLN A 603 -14.86 3.83 3.69
CA GLN A 603 -15.52 4.73 2.74
C GLN A 603 -16.41 5.77 3.41
N GLY A 604 -16.36 7.01 2.93
CA GLY A 604 -17.32 8.05 3.30
C GLY A 604 -17.42 9.10 2.20
N PRO A 605 -18.62 9.42 1.70
CA PRO A 605 -18.78 10.53 0.78
C PRO A 605 -18.34 11.83 1.45
N ASN A 606 -17.63 12.69 0.73
CA ASN A 606 -17.17 13.97 1.25
C ASN A 606 -18.30 15.01 1.35
N SER A 607 -18.23 15.87 2.37
CA SER A 607 -18.96 17.14 2.40
C SER A 607 -17.95 18.30 2.19
N PRO A 608 -17.95 18.99 1.03
CA PRO A 608 -16.96 20.07 0.78
C PRO A 608 -16.98 21.21 1.81
N ASP A 609 -18.12 21.39 2.48
CA ASP A 609 -18.36 22.27 3.62
C ASP A 609 -19.57 21.75 4.42
N TYR A 610 -20.03 22.51 5.42
CA TYR A 610 -21.24 22.19 6.21
C TYR A 610 -22.50 22.92 5.74
N SER A 611 -22.52 23.42 4.50
CA SER A 611 -23.73 24.00 3.94
C SER A 611 -24.83 22.93 3.85
N PRO A 612 -26.12 23.32 3.97
CA PRO A 612 -27.23 22.36 3.85
C PRO A 612 -27.17 21.53 2.57
N ARG A 613 -26.70 22.12 1.46
CA ARG A 613 -26.54 21.43 0.18
C ARG A 613 -25.43 20.38 0.22
N ALA A 614 -24.23 20.72 0.69
CA ALA A 614 -23.11 19.78 0.77
C ALA A 614 -23.44 18.59 1.68
N LEU A 615 -24.08 18.86 2.82
CA LEU A 615 -24.54 17.82 3.75
C LEU A 615 -25.63 16.93 3.14
N ALA A 616 -26.56 17.50 2.36
CA ALA A 616 -27.57 16.73 1.65
C ALA A 616 -26.98 15.87 0.52
N GLU A 617 -26.02 16.39 -0.25
CA GLU A 617 -25.32 15.64 -1.30
C GLU A 617 -24.50 14.47 -0.69
N GLN A 618 -23.83 14.68 0.45
CA GLN A 618 -23.17 13.61 1.21
C GLN A 618 -24.16 12.52 1.65
N ALA A 619 -25.28 12.91 2.26
CA ALA A 619 -26.29 11.97 2.75
C ALA A 619 -27.00 11.22 1.61
N ALA A 620 -27.24 11.87 0.46
CA ALA A 620 -27.80 11.25 -0.74
C ALA A 620 -26.85 10.20 -1.34
N SER A 621 -25.53 10.43 -1.28
CA SER A 621 -24.53 9.46 -1.71
C SER A 621 -24.55 8.19 -0.87
N LEU A 622 -24.69 8.31 0.46
CA LEU A 622 -24.91 7.17 1.33
C LEU A 622 -26.21 6.42 0.98
N ALA A 623 -27.32 7.14 0.79
CA ALA A 623 -28.59 6.52 0.42
C ALA A 623 -28.49 5.75 -0.91
N TYR A 624 -27.78 6.30 -1.90
CA TYR A 624 -27.52 5.66 -3.19
C TYR A 624 -26.71 4.37 -3.04
N VAL A 625 -25.53 4.42 -2.39
CA VAL A 625 -24.66 3.24 -2.29
C VAL A 625 -25.29 2.13 -1.46
N TRP A 626 -26.11 2.48 -0.46
CA TRP A 626 -26.74 1.49 0.40
C TRP A 626 -27.66 0.53 -0.36
N GLN A 627 -28.40 1.03 -1.35
CA GLN A 627 -29.27 0.19 -2.19
C GLN A 627 -28.45 -0.86 -2.98
N LYS A 628 -27.19 -0.57 -3.30
CA LYS A 628 -26.27 -1.53 -3.93
C LYS A 628 -25.72 -2.51 -2.90
N VAL A 629 -25.19 -2.02 -1.79
CA VAL A 629 -24.60 -2.85 -0.73
C VAL A 629 -25.57 -3.90 -0.21
N ARG A 630 -26.85 -3.54 -0.02
CA ARG A 630 -27.87 -4.51 0.42
C ARG A 630 -28.11 -5.63 -0.60
N ALA A 631 -28.10 -5.31 -1.89
CA ALA A 631 -28.50 -6.22 -2.95
C ALA A 631 -27.38 -7.15 -3.43
N LEU A 632 -26.11 -6.78 -3.18
CA LEU A 632 -24.95 -7.55 -3.64
C LEU A 632 -24.48 -8.53 -2.57
N ASP A 633 -24.72 -9.82 -2.81
CA ASP A 633 -24.47 -10.89 -1.83
C ASP A 633 -22.99 -11.12 -1.51
N ALA A 634 -22.07 -10.85 -2.45
CA ALA A 634 -20.65 -11.02 -2.16
C ALA A 634 -20.08 -9.90 -1.27
N ILE A 635 -20.76 -8.74 -1.24
CA ILE A 635 -20.43 -7.62 -0.37
C ILE A 635 -21.09 -7.85 0.98
N LEU A 636 -20.29 -8.28 1.95
CA LEU A 636 -20.75 -8.70 3.27
C LEU A 636 -20.86 -7.53 4.24
N GLY A 637 -20.11 -6.44 4.08
CA GLY A 637 -20.20 -5.30 4.98
C GLY A 637 -19.73 -3.98 4.38
N PHE A 638 -20.16 -2.89 5.01
CA PHE A 638 -19.85 -1.50 4.67
C PHE A 638 -19.47 -0.75 5.95
N GLN A 639 -18.19 -0.40 6.07
CA GLN A 639 -17.64 0.34 7.20
C GLN A 639 -17.64 1.82 6.84
N PHE A 640 -18.56 2.57 7.43
CA PHE A 640 -18.61 4.01 7.19
C PHE A 640 -17.35 4.65 7.79
N HIS A 641 -16.48 5.19 6.94
CA HIS A 641 -15.29 5.93 7.31
C HIS A 641 -15.45 7.42 6.98
N ASN A 642 -15.41 8.34 7.93
CA ASN A 642 -14.99 8.15 9.32
C ASN A 642 -16.17 8.33 10.29
N TRP A 643 -15.99 7.93 11.54
CA TRP A 643 -16.94 8.26 12.60
C TRP A 643 -17.07 9.78 12.79
N ILE A 644 -15.95 10.49 12.65
CA ILE A 644 -15.81 11.93 12.89
C ILE A 644 -14.92 12.51 11.80
N ASP A 645 -15.21 13.72 11.33
CA ASP A 645 -14.29 14.43 10.45
C ASP A 645 -12.89 14.55 11.07
N ASN A 646 -11.87 14.34 10.25
CA ASN A 646 -10.49 14.29 10.67
C ASN A 646 -9.61 15.18 9.78
N ARG A 647 -8.85 16.09 10.39
CA ARG A 647 -7.99 17.05 9.68
C ARG A 647 -6.86 16.38 8.91
N ALA A 648 -6.49 15.16 9.30
CA ALA A 648 -5.48 14.36 8.61
C ALA A 648 -5.95 13.79 7.26
N GLU A 649 -7.22 13.96 6.89
CA GLU A 649 -7.82 13.42 5.65
C GLU A 649 -7.68 14.38 4.45
N GLY A 650 -6.59 15.16 4.37
CA GLY A 650 -6.33 16.03 3.21
C GLY A 650 -7.40 17.10 2.92
N GLY A 651 -8.06 17.59 3.97
CA GLY A 651 -9.13 18.58 3.90
C GLY A 651 -10.53 18.02 3.59
N LEU A 652 -10.68 16.70 3.54
CA LEU A 652 -11.98 16.04 3.39
C LEU A 652 -12.79 16.07 4.70
N ARG A 653 -14.12 16.09 4.58
CA ARG A 653 -15.09 15.99 5.68
C ARG A 653 -16.03 14.81 5.45
N ILE A 654 -15.45 13.62 5.54
CA ILE A 654 -16.11 12.32 5.26
C ILE A 654 -16.80 11.72 6.49
N GLY A 655 -16.73 12.37 7.64
CA GLY A 655 -17.25 11.85 8.90
C GLY A 655 -18.78 11.87 9.00
N LEU A 656 -19.34 10.94 9.78
CA LEU A 656 -20.75 11.02 10.24
C LEU A 656 -20.99 12.23 11.16
N ARG A 657 -19.93 12.67 11.86
CA ARG A 657 -19.93 13.83 12.74
C ARG A 657 -18.98 14.91 12.26
N ARG A 658 -19.30 16.16 12.60
CA ARG A 658 -18.43 17.31 12.40
C ARG A 658 -17.13 17.18 13.18
N PHE A 659 -16.17 18.05 12.88
CA PHE A 659 -14.91 18.13 13.61
C PHE A 659 -15.12 18.32 15.14
N PRO A 660 -14.17 17.82 15.96
CA PRO A 660 -14.22 18.03 17.41
C PRO A 660 -14.10 19.48 17.83
N ASP A 661 -13.48 20.31 17.00
CA ASP A 661 -13.22 21.73 17.20
C ASP A 661 -14.11 22.62 16.31
N ASP A 662 -15.20 22.08 15.76
CA ASP A 662 -16.16 22.88 14.99
C ASP A 662 -16.71 24.03 15.84
N PRO A 663 -16.68 25.29 15.38
CA PRO A 663 -17.03 26.44 16.22
C PRO A 663 -18.54 26.55 16.49
N GLU A 664 -19.37 25.98 15.63
CA GLU A 664 -20.83 26.04 15.75
C GLU A 664 -21.38 24.84 16.49
N GLU A 665 -20.97 23.63 16.09
CA GLU A 665 -21.52 22.39 16.59
C GLU A 665 -20.41 21.32 16.74
N PRO A 666 -19.55 21.43 17.78
CA PRO A 666 -18.49 20.46 18.06
C PRO A 666 -19.03 19.03 18.08
N LEU A 667 -18.46 18.14 17.28
CA LEU A 667 -18.91 16.74 17.13
C LEU A 667 -20.38 16.58 16.71
N GLY A 668 -21.00 17.62 16.15
CA GLY A 668 -22.38 17.64 15.69
C GLY A 668 -22.74 16.49 14.76
N ARG A 669 -23.94 15.92 14.91
CA ARG A 669 -24.44 14.86 14.02
C ARG A 669 -24.78 15.48 12.67
N LYS A 670 -24.14 15.02 11.59
CA LYS A 670 -24.50 15.46 10.24
C LYS A 670 -25.79 14.77 9.76
N PRO A 671 -26.48 15.29 8.73
CA PRO A 671 -27.62 14.60 8.11
C PRO A 671 -27.30 13.16 7.67
N VAL A 672 -26.08 12.89 7.20
CA VAL A 672 -25.65 11.52 6.85
C VAL A 672 -25.68 10.55 8.05
N TRP A 673 -25.48 11.02 9.28
CA TRP A 673 -25.65 10.21 10.50
C TRP A 673 -27.09 9.76 10.68
N GLN A 674 -28.05 10.66 10.41
CA GLN A 674 -29.49 10.35 10.54
C GLN A 674 -29.92 9.34 9.48
N VAL A 675 -29.44 9.51 8.24
CA VAL A 675 -29.64 8.52 7.17
C VAL A 675 -29.05 7.19 7.59
N PHE A 676 -27.76 7.15 7.96
CA PHE A 676 -27.08 5.91 8.36
C PHE A 676 -27.82 5.18 9.48
N ARG A 677 -28.28 5.91 10.51
CA ARG A 677 -29.12 5.35 11.58
C ARG A 677 -30.38 4.66 11.04
N ALA A 678 -31.12 5.33 10.17
CA ALA A 678 -32.41 4.86 9.65
C ALA A 678 -32.31 3.73 8.61
N LEU A 679 -31.11 3.41 8.09
CA LEU A 679 -30.93 2.29 7.18
C LEU A 679 -31.26 0.96 7.88
N GLU A 680 -32.01 0.11 7.18
CA GLU A 680 -32.56 -1.18 7.64
C GLU A 680 -33.63 -1.06 8.74
N THR A 681 -34.25 0.11 8.87
CA THR A 681 -35.36 0.33 9.82
C THR A 681 -36.63 0.79 9.08
N PRO A 682 -37.82 0.75 9.73
CA PRO A 682 -39.05 1.27 9.14
C PRO A 682 -38.98 2.75 8.71
N GLU A 683 -38.06 3.53 9.28
CA GLU A 683 -37.84 4.94 8.96
C GLU A 683 -37.04 5.18 7.67
N GLU A 684 -36.41 4.15 7.09
CA GLU A 684 -35.49 4.29 5.96
C GLU A 684 -36.11 5.03 4.77
N ALA A 685 -37.33 4.66 4.38
CA ALA A 685 -38.00 5.23 3.22
C ALA A 685 -38.20 6.74 3.38
N ALA A 686 -38.63 7.18 4.57
CA ALA A 686 -38.78 8.59 4.88
C ALA A 686 -37.42 9.31 4.97
N ALA A 687 -36.43 8.67 5.60
CA ALA A 687 -35.09 9.24 5.77
C ALA A 687 -34.31 9.39 4.46
N THR A 688 -34.63 8.61 3.43
CA THR A 688 -33.91 8.62 2.14
C THR A 688 -34.68 9.29 1.00
N ALA A 689 -35.99 9.55 1.14
CA ALA A 689 -36.84 10.11 0.08
C ALA A 689 -36.31 11.42 -0.54
N PHE A 690 -35.66 12.27 0.27
CA PHE A 690 -35.08 13.55 -0.20
C PHE A 690 -33.98 13.35 -1.26
N ALA A 691 -33.34 12.17 -1.30
CA ALA A 691 -32.22 11.89 -2.16
C ALA A 691 -32.64 11.58 -3.61
N LEU A 692 -33.87 11.06 -3.83
CA LEU A 692 -34.38 10.72 -5.17
C LEU A 692 -34.27 11.88 -6.18
N PRO A 693 -34.82 13.09 -5.91
CA PRO A 693 -34.70 14.22 -6.82
C PRO A 693 -33.26 14.77 -6.94
N LEU A 694 -32.43 14.62 -5.90
CA LEU A 694 -31.02 15.05 -5.95
C LEU A 694 -30.17 14.16 -6.86
N ILE A 695 -30.45 12.86 -6.83
CA ILE A 695 -29.79 11.85 -7.67
C ILE A 695 -30.31 11.95 -9.11
N GLY A 696 -31.61 12.23 -9.27
CA GLY A 696 -32.29 12.31 -10.56
C GLY A 696 -32.96 10.99 -10.96
N ILE A 697 -33.50 10.25 -9.99
CA ILE A 697 -34.21 8.97 -10.16
C ILE A 697 -35.62 9.09 -9.58
N GLN A 698 -36.55 8.24 -10.05
CA GLN A 698 -37.92 8.17 -9.57
C GLN A 698 -38.11 7.05 -8.54
N SER A 699 -37.35 5.97 -8.67
CA SER A 699 -37.35 4.83 -7.75
C SER A 699 -35.93 4.34 -7.43
N TRP A 700 -35.76 3.75 -6.24
CA TRP A 700 -34.52 3.08 -5.84
C TRP A 700 -34.17 1.88 -6.73
N ASP A 701 -35.14 1.30 -7.44
CA ASP A 701 -34.91 0.21 -8.40
C ASP A 701 -34.01 0.60 -9.58
N GLU A 702 -33.89 1.90 -9.87
CA GLU A 702 -33.03 2.44 -10.94
C GLU A 702 -31.55 2.46 -10.57
N VAL A 703 -31.20 2.28 -9.29
CA VAL A 703 -29.81 2.33 -8.81
C VAL A 703 -29.02 1.10 -9.23
N LEU A 704 -29.64 -0.08 -9.23
CA LEU A 704 -28.97 -1.34 -9.51
C LEU A 704 -28.79 -1.56 -11.01
N TYR A 705 -27.55 -1.85 -11.42
CA TYR A 705 -27.30 -2.28 -12.79
C TYR A 705 -27.68 -3.76 -12.95
N ARG A 706 -28.60 -4.03 -13.88
CA ARG A 706 -29.12 -5.38 -14.16
C ARG A 706 -28.60 -5.98 -15.46
N GLY A 707 -27.78 -5.24 -16.21
CA GLY A 707 -27.16 -5.74 -17.44
C GLY A 707 -26.00 -6.70 -17.16
N PRO A 708 -25.45 -7.33 -18.19
CA PRO A 708 -24.24 -8.14 -18.05
C PRO A 708 -23.02 -7.26 -17.73
N ILE A 709 -22.10 -7.78 -16.92
CA ILE A 709 -20.75 -7.21 -16.79
C ILE A 709 -19.91 -7.73 -17.96
N SER A 710 -19.50 -6.82 -18.86
CA SER A 710 -18.79 -7.18 -20.09
C SER A 710 -17.27 -7.30 -19.91
N GLY A 711 -16.61 -7.91 -20.89
CA GLY A 711 -15.14 -8.03 -20.93
C GLY A 711 -14.59 -9.30 -20.28
N GLU A 712 -13.27 -9.43 -20.26
CA GLU A 712 -12.58 -10.55 -19.60
C GLU A 712 -12.41 -10.23 -18.10
N PRO A 713 -12.78 -11.14 -17.18
CA PRO A 713 -12.60 -10.99 -15.73
C PRO A 713 -11.16 -10.80 -15.24
#